data_AF-A0A7C6AC07-F1
#
_entry.id   AF-A0A7C6AC07-F1
#
_cell.length_a   1.000
_cell.length_b   1.000
_cell.length_c   1.000
_cell.angle_alpha   90.00
_cell.angle_beta   90.00
_cell.angle_gamma   90.00
#
_symmetry.space_group_name_H-M   'P 1'
#
loop_
_entity.id
_entity.type
_entity.pdbx_description
1 polymer ?
#
loop_
_entity_poly.entity_id
_entity_poly.type
_entity_poly.pdbx_seq_one_letter_code
_entity_poly.pdbx_strand_id
1 'polypeptide(L)'
;MGCPMLKIIQSAMLCVVSMTIAVAENITSKGDVRHIQAFNSGWRFCSGSNEGAEKLEYNDSSWLIVNVPHDWSIEGLAKSVTEVESDVPEFNIVKGQWKFRRGDSILWKNLDYDDSSWEIVSLPSTWEQHSNYTQDNVFGWYRRELYVPADLQGKDIYINVGKIDDVDETYFNGVKVGGMGSFPPNYVTAWDVIRYYKIPHTIIRYGGKNVIAVRVFDGIMGGGIYDEGKRIVEGIFESTCPGGSGAGYVNAGTGWYRKTFVLPDAVRGKRIFIEFDGIYMNSDVWINGVHLGNRPYGYSSFQYELTPYLKYGNEKNVLAVKVNVQQPCSRWYSGAGIYRNVRLVIKNPVHIAQWGVYVTTPSVSKNEAAVCVEKKIQNQSPSPQHVKLETIIVDESGRKCAGASSLQTIEADRISIDKSSLKISNPQLWSLEKPTLYHAISKVYVNGRIVDSIDTPFGIRTFEFTMDKGFFLNGKNVRIKGVCLHHDLGCLGAAINTRAIERQLEIMKSMGCNAIRTSHNPPAPELLDLCDRMGFLVMDEAFDEWKMSKTLYGYGRFFDEWSERDLRDMIRRDRNHPCIILWSIGNEIPEQNSENAYKMAKRLADICHEEDSTRPVTSACNLPESAVKTGYANALDVVGLNYNISSYQTLKGKFKLIGSETSSAVSTRGEYNLVLDGDTLKIEKELNNQCTSYDIV
;
A
#
# COMPACT_ATOMS: atom_id res chain seq x y z
N MET A 1 17.59 -9.14 53.25
CA MET A 1 18.07 -9.73 51.99
C MET A 1 17.01 -10.71 51.50
N GLY A 2 16.32 -10.37 50.40
CA GLY A 2 15.27 -11.20 49.80
C GLY A 2 15.01 -10.69 48.39
N CYS A 3 15.43 -11.46 47.40
CA CYS A 3 15.56 -11.08 45.99
C CYS A 3 14.18 -10.92 45.30
N PRO A 4 13.91 -9.81 44.58
CA PRO A 4 12.67 -9.63 43.83
C PRO A 4 12.78 -10.25 42.43
N MET A 5 12.93 -11.57 42.35
CA MET A 5 13.02 -12.30 41.07
C MET A 5 11.83 -13.26 40.87
N LEU A 6 10.62 -12.88 41.31
CA LEU A 6 9.41 -13.69 41.15
C LEU A 6 8.19 -12.96 40.55
N LYS A 7 8.28 -11.65 40.26
CA LYS A 7 7.13 -10.86 39.74
C LYS A 7 7.10 -10.69 38.21
N ILE A 8 8.09 -11.18 37.46
CA ILE A 8 8.14 -11.03 36.00
C ILE A 8 7.51 -12.23 35.27
N ILE A 9 7.37 -13.39 35.92
CA ILE A 9 6.78 -14.59 35.31
C ILE A 9 5.25 -14.59 35.37
N GLN A 10 4.62 -13.85 36.29
CA GLN A 10 3.15 -13.75 36.37
C GLN A 10 2.52 -12.85 35.30
N SER A 11 3.26 -11.87 34.77
CA SER A 11 2.72 -10.92 33.78
C SER A 11 2.57 -11.52 32.37
N ALA A 12 3.40 -12.51 32.01
CA ALA A 12 3.28 -13.21 30.71
C ALA A 12 2.11 -14.21 30.70
N MET A 13 1.77 -14.80 31.86
CA MET A 13 0.63 -15.71 32.00
C MET A 13 -0.71 -14.94 32.03
N LEU A 14 -0.74 -13.73 32.59
CA LEU A 14 -1.96 -12.91 32.65
C LEU A 14 -2.43 -12.41 31.27
N CYS A 15 -1.53 -12.13 30.32
CA CYS A 15 -1.91 -11.68 28.97
C CYS A 15 -2.50 -12.80 28.09
N VAL A 16 -2.02 -14.04 28.23
CA VAL A 16 -2.59 -15.18 27.51
C VAL A 16 -3.95 -15.53 28.11
N VAL A 17 -4.08 -15.48 29.44
CA VAL A 17 -5.33 -15.75 30.17
C VAL A 17 -6.38 -14.66 29.91
N SER A 18 -6.00 -13.37 29.80
CA SER A 18 -6.94 -12.28 29.54
C SER A 18 -7.52 -12.28 28.13
N MET A 19 -6.76 -12.70 27.11
CA MET A 19 -7.28 -12.86 25.75
C MET A 19 -8.22 -14.07 25.60
N THR A 20 -7.96 -15.18 26.30
CA THR A 20 -8.85 -16.36 26.33
C THR A 20 -10.22 -16.05 26.92
N ILE A 21 -10.25 -15.31 28.02
CA ILE A 21 -11.49 -14.99 28.74
C ILE A 21 -12.36 -14.04 27.87
N ALA A 22 -11.74 -13.10 27.16
CA ALA A 22 -12.45 -12.14 26.32
C ALA A 22 -13.16 -12.76 25.09
N VAL A 23 -12.65 -13.87 24.53
CA VAL A 23 -13.30 -14.59 23.41
C VAL A 23 -14.49 -15.41 23.92
N ALA A 24 -14.32 -16.12 25.03
CA ALA A 24 -15.38 -16.97 25.59
C ALA A 24 -16.55 -16.14 26.14
N GLU A 25 -16.29 -15.08 26.93
CA GLU A 25 -17.33 -14.26 27.56
C GLU A 25 -18.20 -13.51 26.53
N ASN A 26 -17.59 -13.01 25.43
CA ASN A 26 -18.33 -12.30 24.37
C ASN A 26 -19.16 -13.22 23.47
N ILE A 27 -18.76 -14.48 23.29
CA ILE A 27 -19.53 -15.46 22.50
C ILE A 27 -20.72 -15.95 23.32
N THR A 28 -20.57 -16.11 24.63
CA THR A 28 -21.69 -16.51 25.51
C THR A 28 -22.76 -15.43 25.71
N SER A 29 -22.42 -14.14 25.57
CA SER A 29 -23.36 -13.03 25.81
C SER A 29 -24.19 -12.60 24.58
N LYS A 30 -23.74 -12.90 23.35
CA LYS A 30 -24.40 -12.49 22.10
C LYS A 30 -25.26 -13.57 21.41
N GLY A 31 -25.38 -14.75 22.01
CA GLY A 31 -26.14 -15.86 21.43
C GLY A 31 -25.46 -16.50 20.21
N ASP A 32 -26.14 -17.47 19.61
CA ASP A 32 -25.60 -18.35 18.56
C ASP A 32 -25.56 -17.70 17.16
N VAL A 33 -25.08 -16.45 17.06
CA VAL A 33 -25.09 -15.60 15.85
C VAL A 33 -23.65 -15.23 15.46
N ARG A 34 -23.41 -14.81 14.20
CA ARG A 34 -22.09 -14.38 13.71
C ARG A 34 -21.35 -13.49 14.70
N HIS A 35 -20.08 -13.82 14.90
CA HIS A 35 -19.17 -13.07 15.73
C HIS A 35 -17.98 -12.59 14.90
N ILE A 36 -17.71 -11.28 14.94
CA ILE A 36 -16.55 -10.66 14.29
C ILE A 36 -15.67 -10.10 15.40
N GLN A 37 -14.45 -10.63 15.52
CA GLN A 37 -13.48 -10.21 16.51
C GLN A 37 -12.34 -9.46 15.82
N ALA A 38 -12.04 -8.24 16.27
CA ALA A 38 -10.82 -7.55 15.88
C ALA A 38 -9.60 -8.41 16.27
N PHE A 39 -8.75 -8.73 15.30
CA PHE A 39 -7.62 -9.63 15.46
C PHE A 39 -6.28 -8.91 15.32
N ASN A 40 -6.29 -7.62 15.63
CA ASN A 40 -5.22 -6.66 15.42
C ASN A 40 -4.07 -6.74 16.43
N SER A 41 -4.35 -7.08 17.69
CA SER A 41 -3.35 -6.90 18.75
C SER A 41 -2.44 -8.11 18.97
N GLY A 42 -1.21 -7.88 19.42
CA GLY A 42 -0.32 -8.93 19.97
C GLY A 42 0.22 -9.93 18.94
N TRP A 43 0.55 -9.46 17.74
CA TRP A 43 1.29 -10.24 16.75
C TRP A 43 2.77 -10.25 17.08
N ARG A 44 3.47 -11.31 16.72
CA ARG A 44 4.93 -11.38 16.70
C ARG A 44 5.41 -11.06 15.30
N PHE A 45 6.43 -10.22 15.17
CA PHE A 45 6.97 -9.77 13.89
C PHE A 45 8.50 -9.90 13.85
N CYS A 46 9.01 -10.33 12.69
CA CYS A 46 10.43 -10.33 12.38
C CYS A 46 10.65 -10.05 10.89
N SER A 47 11.57 -9.14 10.58
CA SER A 47 12.03 -8.91 9.22
C SER A 47 13.02 -10.00 8.77
N GLY A 48 13.16 -10.19 7.47
CA GLY A 48 14.01 -11.21 6.87
C GLY A 48 13.28 -12.50 6.47
N SER A 49 14.03 -13.44 5.89
CA SER A 49 13.47 -14.65 5.26
C SER A 49 12.87 -15.66 6.23
N ASN A 50 13.40 -15.76 7.45
CA ASN A 50 12.93 -16.61 8.57
C ASN A 50 12.39 -17.98 8.13
N GLU A 51 13.24 -18.80 7.50
CA GLU A 51 12.84 -20.12 7.00
C GLU A 51 12.25 -21.02 8.10
N GLY A 52 11.14 -21.68 7.81
CA GLY A 52 10.44 -22.54 8.77
C GLY A 52 9.46 -21.78 9.68
N ALA A 53 9.33 -20.46 9.57
CA ALA A 53 8.39 -19.66 10.35
C ALA A 53 6.91 -19.96 10.07
N GLU A 54 6.60 -20.78 9.06
CA GLU A 54 5.27 -21.35 8.87
C GLU A 54 4.94 -22.48 9.86
N LYS A 55 5.95 -23.14 10.45
CA LYS A 55 5.78 -24.36 11.26
C LYS A 55 5.25 -24.04 12.65
N LEU A 56 4.43 -24.94 13.18
CA LEU A 56 3.83 -24.81 14.52
C LEU A 56 4.90 -24.61 15.61
N GLU A 57 5.95 -25.43 15.60
CA GLU A 57 7.00 -25.48 16.63
C GLU A 57 8.11 -24.42 16.46
N TYR A 58 8.00 -23.52 15.48
CA TYR A 58 9.02 -22.49 15.27
C TYR A 58 9.10 -21.55 16.49
N ASN A 59 10.31 -21.35 17.01
CA ASN A 59 10.54 -20.49 18.15
C ASN A 59 10.62 -19.01 17.74
N ASP A 60 9.51 -18.30 17.91
CA ASP A 60 9.37 -16.85 17.69
C ASP A 60 9.42 -16.05 19.00
N SER A 61 9.94 -16.60 20.11
CA SER A 61 9.93 -15.91 21.41
C SER A 61 10.74 -14.62 21.45
N SER A 62 11.74 -14.48 20.55
CA SER A 62 12.58 -13.29 20.42
C SER A 62 12.02 -12.23 19.47
N TRP A 63 10.89 -12.51 18.80
CA TRP A 63 10.30 -11.61 17.82
C TRP A 63 9.64 -10.40 18.49
N LEU A 64 9.60 -9.28 17.77
CA LEU A 64 8.96 -8.04 18.22
C LEU A 64 7.46 -8.26 18.39
N ILE A 65 6.88 -7.79 19.49
CA ILE A 65 5.42 -7.80 19.65
C ILE A 65 4.87 -6.50 19.07
N VAL A 66 4.02 -6.62 18.05
CA VAL A 66 3.41 -5.50 17.33
C VAL A 66 1.89 -5.63 17.32
N ASN A 67 1.22 -4.50 17.11
CA ASN A 67 -0.20 -4.50 16.72
C ASN A 67 -0.26 -4.22 15.22
N VAL A 68 -1.17 -4.87 14.52
CA VAL A 68 -1.55 -4.50 13.14
C VAL A 68 -2.81 -3.64 13.20
N PRO A 69 -3.05 -2.67 12.32
CA PRO A 69 -2.25 -2.22 11.17
C PRO A 69 -0.78 -1.91 11.46
N HIS A 70 0.14 -2.49 10.69
CA HIS A 70 1.58 -2.36 10.87
C HIS A 70 2.29 -2.16 9.54
N ASP A 71 3.20 -1.18 9.50
CA ASP A 71 4.09 -0.90 8.38
C ASP A 71 5.54 -0.88 8.88
N TRP A 72 6.27 -1.97 8.63
CA TRP A 72 7.62 -2.11 9.19
C TRP A 72 8.65 -1.26 8.45
N SER A 73 8.32 -0.77 7.24
CA SER A 73 9.25 0.02 6.44
C SER A 73 9.58 1.36 7.09
N ILE A 74 8.75 1.80 8.07
CA ILE A 74 8.93 3.08 8.76
C ILE A 74 9.14 3.01 10.29
N GLU A 75 9.26 1.83 10.88
CA GLU A 75 9.38 1.67 12.35
C GLU A 75 10.58 2.41 12.97
N GLY A 76 11.59 2.78 12.18
CA GLY A 76 12.74 3.57 12.65
C GLY A 76 12.50 5.09 12.78
N LEU A 77 11.42 5.66 12.22
CA LEU A 77 11.13 7.11 12.29
C LEU A 77 10.87 7.60 13.72
N ALA A 78 10.30 6.75 14.58
CA ALA A 78 10.00 7.11 15.96
C ALA A 78 11.22 6.99 16.89
N LYS A 79 12.21 6.17 16.53
CA LYS A 79 13.43 5.96 17.34
C LYS A 79 14.52 7.01 17.08
N SER A 80 14.47 7.68 15.93
CA SER A 80 15.54 8.57 15.47
C SER A 80 15.62 9.93 16.20
N VAL A 81 14.70 10.25 17.12
CA VAL A 81 14.76 11.52 17.87
C VAL A 81 15.68 11.43 19.09
N THR A 82 16.09 10.23 19.53
CA THR A 82 16.99 10.14 20.71
C THR A 82 18.17 9.18 20.61
N GLU A 83 18.15 8.06 19.90
CA GLU A 83 19.28 7.11 19.98
C GLU A 83 19.22 6.10 18.82
N VAL A 84 20.01 6.30 17.76
CA VAL A 84 20.42 5.21 16.86
C VAL A 84 21.89 5.41 16.50
N GLU A 85 22.79 4.91 17.35
CA GLU A 85 24.10 4.50 16.87
C GLU A 85 23.88 3.28 15.96
N SER A 86 24.35 3.36 14.72
CA SER A 86 24.40 2.23 13.80
C SER A 86 25.28 1.12 14.40
N ASP A 87 24.72 -0.06 14.68
CA ASP A 87 25.47 -1.26 15.14
C ASP A 87 26.52 -1.76 14.13
N VAL A 88 26.49 -1.26 12.89
CA VAL A 88 27.46 -1.57 11.84
C VAL A 88 28.57 -0.51 11.85
N PRO A 89 29.85 -0.90 12.09
CA PRO A 89 30.97 0.04 12.09
C PRO A 89 31.13 0.77 10.76
N GLU A 90 31.28 2.08 10.84
CA GLU A 90 31.47 2.97 9.70
C GLU A 90 32.92 3.47 9.64
N PHE A 91 33.52 3.39 8.46
CA PHE A 91 34.85 3.92 8.20
C PHE A 91 34.77 5.08 7.21
N ASN A 92 35.06 6.30 7.68
CA ASN A 92 35.34 7.41 6.79
C ASN A 92 36.78 7.32 6.30
N ILE A 93 36.95 7.01 5.02
CA ILE A 93 38.25 6.70 4.43
C ILE A 93 38.69 7.75 3.42
N VAL A 94 37.99 8.86 3.29
CA VAL A 94 38.33 9.91 2.33
C VAL A 94 39.64 10.58 2.73
N LYS A 95 39.70 11.07 3.97
CA LYS A 95 40.82 11.87 4.46
C LYS A 95 42.13 11.10 4.47
N GLY A 96 43.16 11.69 3.90
CA GLY A 96 44.54 11.20 3.98
C GLY A 96 45.17 10.91 2.62
N GLN A 97 46.24 10.12 2.64
CA GLN A 97 47.01 9.80 1.44
C GLN A 97 46.35 8.68 0.64
N TRP A 98 46.20 8.92 -0.65
CA TRP A 98 45.75 7.97 -1.65
C TRP A 98 46.79 7.84 -2.75
N LYS A 99 46.75 6.74 -3.49
CA LYS A 99 47.51 6.56 -4.71
C LYS A 99 46.61 6.90 -5.90
N PHE A 100 47.10 7.68 -6.85
CA PHE A 100 46.39 8.12 -8.03
C PHE A 100 47.12 7.73 -9.31
N ARG A 101 46.36 7.37 -10.35
CA ARG A 101 46.88 7.10 -11.69
C ARG A 101 45.89 7.50 -12.76
N ARG A 102 46.41 8.18 -13.79
CA ARG A 102 45.67 8.58 -14.99
C ARG A 102 45.46 7.41 -15.94
N GLY A 103 44.35 7.42 -16.66
CA GLY A 103 43.96 6.38 -17.60
C GLY A 103 42.98 5.38 -17.01
N ASP A 104 42.69 4.31 -17.75
CA ASP A 104 41.67 3.34 -17.38
C ASP A 104 42.13 1.91 -17.59
N SER A 105 42.26 1.15 -16.51
CA SER A 105 42.52 -0.28 -16.57
C SER A 105 41.78 -1.01 -15.46
N ILE A 106 40.87 -1.90 -15.85
CA ILE A 106 40.09 -2.69 -14.90
C ILE A 106 40.96 -3.60 -14.01
N LEU A 107 42.21 -3.89 -14.41
CA LEU A 107 43.15 -4.68 -13.60
C LEU A 107 43.56 -3.95 -12.32
N TRP A 108 43.44 -2.62 -12.30
CA TRP A 108 43.78 -1.79 -11.15
C TRP A 108 42.80 -1.92 -9.98
N LYS A 109 41.73 -2.70 -10.11
CA LYS A 109 40.87 -3.05 -8.96
C LYS A 109 41.46 -4.19 -8.10
N ASN A 110 42.35 -4.99 -8.64
CA ASN A 110 42.78 -6.25 -8.02
C ASN A 110 43.61 -5.99 -6.76
N LEU A 111 43.38 -6.82 -5.74
CA LEU A 111 44.04 -6.71 -4.43
C LEU A 111 45.56 -6.77 -4.53
N ASP A 112 46.10 -7.69 -5.33
CA ASP A 112 47.54 -7.96 -5.43
C ASP A 112 48.23 -7.16 -6.55
N TYR A 113 47.56 -6.17 -7.14
CA TYR A 113 48.15 -5.31 -8.16
C TYR A 113 49.22 -4.39 -7.55
N ASP A 114 50.39 -4.32 -8.18
CA ASP A 114 51.48 -3.44 -7.77
C ASP A 114 51.21 -1.99 -8.21
N ASP A 115 50.83 -1.17 -7.24
CA ASP A 115 50.57 0.27 -7.37
C ASP A 115 51.71 1.12 -6.78
N SER A 116 52.89 0.55 -6.52
CA SER A 116 54.06 1.27 -5.97
C SER A 116 54.51 2.45 -6.82
N SER A 117 54.24 2.43 -8.12
CA SER A 117 54.60 3.51 -9.05
C SER A 117 53.53 4.61 -9.19
N TRP A 118 52.43 4.54 -8.44
CA TRP A 118 51.34 5.52 -8.54
C TRP A 118 51.68 6.81 -7.82
N GLU A 119 51.11 7.92 -8.28
CA GLU A 119 51.29 9.23 -7.65
C GLU A 119 50.61 9.23 -6.28
N ILE A 120 51.23 9.83 -5.26
CA ILE A 120 50.63 9.94 -3.93
C ILE A 120 49.93 11.29 -3.83
N VAL A 121 48.63 11.29 -3.53
CA VAL A 121 47.77 12.47 -3.49
C VAL A 121 47.05 12.57 -2.15
N SER A 122 46.74 13.80 -1.72
CA SER A 122 45.99 14.05 -0.48
C SER A 122 44.53 14.35 -0.79
N LEU A 123 43.62 13.61 -0.18
CA LEU A 123 42.18 13.80 -0.31
C LEU A 123 41.55 14.32 1.01
N PRO A 124 40.42 15.04 0.95
CA PRO A 124 39.65 15.41 -0.26
C PRO A 124 40.33 16.52 -1.09
N SER A 125 40.29 16.40 -2.42
CA SER A 125 40.78 17.41 -3.37
C SER A 125 40.38 17.02 -4.79
N THR A 126 40.09 18.00 -5.65
CA THR A 126 39.89 17.69 -7.08
C THR A 126 41.24 17.30 -7.71
N TRP A 127 41.23 16.48 -8.75
CA TRP A 127 42.47 15.99 -9.35
C TRP A 127 43.25 17.05 -10.13
N GLU A 128 42.63 18.19 -10.46
CA GLU A 128 43.30 19.35 -11.03
C GLU A 128 44.20 19.99 -9.98
N GLN A 129 43.74 20.01 -8.72
CA GLN A 129 44.48 20.59 -7.61
C GLN A 129 45.65 19.71 -7.17
N HIS A 130 45.43 18.39 -7.06
CA HIS A 130 46.46 17.49 -6.52
C HIS A 130 47.41 16.90 -7.57
N SER A 131 46.99 16.78 -8.83
CA SER A 131 47.78 16.15 -9.91
C SER A 131 47.89 16.97 -11.20
N ASN A 132 47.26 18.15 -11.28
CA ASN A 132 47.19 18.97 -12.50
C ASN A 132 46.63 18.19 -13.71
N TYR A 133 45.69 17.27 -13.47
CA TYR A 133 45.02 16.52 -14.53
C TYR A 133 43.80 17.28 -15.00
N THR A 134 43.94 18.09 -16.06
CA THR A 134 42.94 19.08 -16.49
C THR A 134 42.26 18.73 -17.83
N GLN A 135 42.32 17.48 -18.26
CA GLN A 135 41.72 17.07 -19.53
C GLN A 135 40.29 16.60 -19.27
N ASP A 136 39.34 17.09 -20.08
CA ASP A 136 37.95 16.64 -20.06
C ASP A 136 37.79 15.24 -20.70
N ASN A 137 36.73 14.52 -20.34
CA ASN A 137 36.36 13.20 -20.87
C ASN A 137 37.43 12.13 -20.64
N VAL A 138 38.01 12.09 -19.45
CA VAL A 138 39.10 11.17 -19.09
C VAL A 138 38.81 10.34 -17.86
N PHE A 139 39.62 9.30 -17.68
CA PHE A 139 39.56 8.40 -16.54
C PHE A 139 40.75 8.63 -15.61
N GLY A 140 40.49 8.50 -14.32
CA GLY A 140 41.50 8.42 -13.28
C GLY A 140 41.11 7.34 -12.27
N TRP A 141 42.11 6.77 -11.61
CA TRP A 141 41.90 5.76 -10.59
C TRP A 141 42.58 6.15 -9.29
N TYR A 142 41.90 5.88 -8.18
CA TYR A 142 42.41 6.00 -6.83
C TYR A 142 42.56 4.62 -6.20
N ARG A 143 43.62 4.41 -5.42
CA ARG A 143 43.83 3.20 -4.61
C ARG A 143 44.27 3.56 -3.21
N ARG A 144 43.78 2.82 -2.21
CA ARG A 144 44.18 2.96 -0.81
C ARG A 144 44.15 1.62 -0.09
N GLU A 145 45.12 1.43 0.78
CA GLU A 145 45.15 0.30 1.70
C GLU A 145 44.36 0.62 2.96
N LEU A 146 43.60 -0.37 3.43
CA LEU A 146 42.73 -0.26 4.60
C LEU A 146 42.98 -1.45 5.51
N TYR A 147 42.93 -1.19 6.82
CA TYR A 147 42.99 -2.23 7.85
C TYR A 147 41.64 -2.31 8.55
N VAL A 148 41.03 -3.51 8.50
CA VAL A 148 39.79 -3.79 9.25
C VAL A 148 40.18 -4.62 10.48
N PRO A 149 39.92 -4.14 11.71
CA PRO A 149 40.27 -4.85 12.94
C PRO A 149 39.72 -6.28 13.03
N ALA A 150 40.48 -7.18 13.67
CA ALA A 150 40.15 -8.60 13.78
C ALA A 150 38.92 -8.87 14.70
N ASP A 151 38.62 -7.98 15.63
CA ASP A 151 37.44 -8.03 16.50
C ASP A 151 36.12 -7.74 15.78
N LEU A 152 36.16 -7.27 14.53
CA LEU A 152 35.00 -7.12 13.65
C LEU A 152 34.69 -8.39 12.83
N GLN A 153 35.38 -9.50 13.06
CA GLN A 153 35.22 -10.75 12.30
C GLN A 153 33.74 -11.14 12.13
N GLY A 154 33.33 -11.34 10.88
CA GLY A 154 31.96 -11.76 10.52
C GLY A 154 30.93 -10.62 10.48
N LYS A 155 31.32 -9.38 10.77
CA LYS A 155 30.45 -8.20 10.63
C LYS A 155 30.63 -7.53 9.29
N ASP A 156 29.54 -7.22 8.62
CA ASP A 156 29.57 -6.26 7.51
C ASP A 156 30.10 -4.90 8.02
N ILE A 157 30.68 -4.08 7.15
CA ILE A 157 31.07 -2.70 7.48
C ILE A 157 30.50 -1.75 6.43
N TYR A 158 30.48 -0.46 6.73
CA TYR A 158 30.28 0.56 5.71
C TYR A 158 31.53 1.41 5.52
N ILE A 159 31.76 1.83 4.28
CA ILE A 159 32.82 2.78 3.92
C ILE A 159 32.22 4.05 3.30
N ASN A 160 32.69 5.21 3.77
CA ASN A 160 32.43 6.49 3.13
C ASN A 160 33.63 6.86 2.24
N VAL A 161 33.37 7.00 0.94
CA VAL A 161 34.34 7.36 -0.11
C VAL A 161 34.16 8.82 -0.55
N GLY A 162 33.26 9.58 0.09
CA GLY A 162 33.11 11.02 -0.10
C GLY A 162 32.27 11.38 -1.33
N LYS A 163 32.32 12.64 -1.74
CA LYS A 163 31.79 13.07 -3.03
C LYS A 163 32.87 12.94 -4.09
N ILE A 164 32.47 12.36 -5.21
CA ILE A 164 33.34 12.13 -6.35
C ILE A 164 32.74 12.93 -7.51
N ASP A 165 33.53 13.82 -8.07
CA ASP A 165 33.09 14.61 -9.22
C ASP A 165 32.80 13.65 -10.38
N ASP A 166 31.65 13.84 -11.01
CA ASP A 166 31.05 13.00 -12.03
C ASP A 166 30.71 11.54 -11.69
N VAL A 167 31.48 10.57 -12.18
CA VAL A 167 31.05 9.17 -12.26
C VAL A 167 32.07 8.25 -11.64
N ASP A 168 31.63 7.25 -10.86
CA ASP A 168 32.53 6.29 -10.23
C ASP A 168 32.10 4.82 -10.29
N GLU A 169 33.08 3.93 -10.19
CA GLU A 169 32.91 2.56 -9.71
C GLU A 169 33.89 2.31 -8.57
N THR A 170 33.39 1.84 -7.44
CA THR A 170 34.19 1.52 -6.27
C THR A 170 34.31 0.00 -6.08
N TYR A 171 35.53 -0.45 -5.82
CA TYR A 171 35.90 -1.84 -5.64
C TYR A 171 36.59 -2.06 -4.30
N PHE A 172 36.22 -3.14 -3.61
CA PHE A 172 36.87 -3.60 -2.38
C PHE A 172 37.46 -4.99 -2.61
N ASN A 173 38.77 -5.13 -2.44
CA ASN A 173 39.52 -6.37 -2.71
C ASN A 173 39.23 -6.96 -4.11
N GLY A 174 39.01 -6.11 -5.12
CA GLY A 174 38.70 -6.50 -6.50
C GLY A 174 37.22 -6.77 -6.81
N VAL A 175 36.34 -6.77 -5.81
CA VAL A 175 34.89 -6.93 -5.97
C VAL A 175 34.23 -5.55 -6.05
N LYS A 176 33.36 -5.32 -7.03
CA LYS A 176 32.62 -4.05 -7.14
C LYS A 176 31.61 -3.96 -6.00
N VAL A 177 31.69 -2.89 -5.21
CA VAL A 177 30.81 -2.64 -4.05
C VAL A 177 29.85 -1.49 -4.28
N GLY A 178 30.09 -0.67 -5.31
CA GLY A 178 29.15 0.38 -5.72
C GLY A 178 29.68 1.25 -6.87
N GLY A 179 28.96 2.33 -7.12
CA GLY A 179 29.28 3.37 -8.09
C GLY A 179 28.09 4.31 -8.27
N MET A 180 28.33 5.56 -8.66
CA MET A 180 27.27 6.52 -8.97
C MET A 180 27.50 7.18 -10.33
N GLY A 181 26.41 7.58 -10.99
CA GLY A 181 26.42 8.08 -12.37
C GLY A 181 26.52 6.95 -13.41
N SER A 182 26.71 7.33 -14.66
CA SER A 182 26.93 6.36 -15.76
C SER A 182 28.06 6.81 -16.67
N PHE A 183 28.90 5.86 -17.07
CA PHE A 183 30.04 6.12 -17.96
C PHE A 183 29.58 6.33 -19.41
N PRO A 184 30.39 7.00 -20.25
CA PRO A 184 30.13 7.09 -21.69
C PRO A 184 29.90 5.71 -22.35
N PRO A 185 29.09 5.65 -23.42
CA PRO A 185 28.49 6.77 -24.15
C PRO A 185 27.24 7.39 -23.49
N ASN A 186 26.64 6.72 -22.51
CA ASN A 186 25.42 7.20 -21.83
C ASN A 186 25.79 7.95 -20.55
N TYR A 187 26.57 9.03 -20.68
CA TYR A 187 27.13 9.72 -19.53
C TYR A 187 26.06 10.47 -18.71
N VAL A 188 26.05 10.25 -17.39
CA VAL A 188 25.23 10.97 -16.40
C VAL A 188 26.09 11.24 -15.17
N THR A 189 26.31 12.51 -14.86
CA THR A 189 27.07 12.94 -13.67
C THR A 189 26.31 12.64 -12.37
N ALA A 190 27.07 12.37 -11.31
CA ALA A 190 26.61 12.31 -9.94
C ALA A 190 27.55 13.07 -8.99
N TRP A 191 28.14 14.17 -9.47
CA TRP A 191 29.20 14.90 -8.78
C TRP A 191 28.90 15.19 -7.30
N ASP A 192 27.69 15.63 -6.97
CA ASP A 192 27.34 16.09 -5.62
C ASP A 192 26.92 14.99 -4.61
N VAL A 193 26.91 13.73 -5.02
CA VAL A 193 26.37 12.61 -4.24
C VAL A 193 27.42 12.03 -3.29
N ILE A 194 27.08 11.66 -2.05
CA ILE A 194 28.04 10.97 -1.17
C ILE A 194 28.08 9.47 -1.51
N ARG A 195 29.29 8.93 -1.66
CA ARG A 195 29.55 7.52 -1.98
C ARG A 195 29.70 6.73 -0.69
N TYR A 196 28.70 5.92 -0.40
CA TYR A 196 28.62 5.15 0.83
C TYR A 196 28.26 3.71 0.54
N TYR A 197 29.14 2.76 0.84
CA TYR A 197 28.99 1.38 0.40
C TYR A 197 29.08 0.39 1.55
N LYS A 198 28.12 -0.53 1.58
CA LYS A 198 28.16 -1.70 2.44
C LYS A 198 29.18 -2.69 1.88
N ILE A 199 30.10 -3.13 2.73
CA ILE A 199 31.09 -4.15 2.41
C ILE A 199 30.66 -5.43 3.13
N PRO A 200 30.23 -6.46 2.39
CA PRO A 200 29.87 -7.74 2.98
C PRO A 200 31.06 -8.38 3.70
N HIS A 201 30.83 -8.99 4.87
CA HIS A 201 31.88 -9.68 5.64
C HIS A 201 32.66 -10.73 4.82
N THR A 202 32.03 -11.31 3.80
CA THR A 202 32.60 -12.35 2.94
C THR A 202 33.77 -11.88 2.08
N ILE A 203 33.91 -10.58 1.84
CA ILE A 203 34.99 -10.01 1.01
C ILE A 203 36.05 -9.26 1.83
N ILE A 204 35.92 -9.24 3.16
CA ILE A 204 36.81 -8.53 4.08
C ILE A 204 37.91 -9.48 4.59
N ARG A 205 39.15 -9.00 4.59
CA ARG A 205 40.28 -9.63 5.29
C ARG A 205 40.45 -8.97 6.66
N TYR A 206 39.76 -9.47 7.67
CA TYR A 206 39.88 -8.97 9.04
C TYR A 206 41.26 -9.26 9.62
N GLY A 207 41.80 -8.31 10.40
CA GLY A 207 43.15 -8.39 10.94
C GLY A 207 44.24 -8.35 9.86
N GLY A 208 43.89 -8.01 8.61
CA GLY A 208 44.78 -8.05 7.45
C GLY A 208 44.60 -6.86 6.52
N LYS A 209 45.45 -6.82 5.49
CA LYS A 209 45.45 -5.80 4.45
C LYS A 209 44.24 -5.97 3.53
N ASN A 210 43.51 -4.88 3.33
CA ASN A 210 42.46 -4.73 2.32
C ASN A 210 42.83 -3.59 1.38
N VAL A 211 42.28 -3.60 0.17
CA VAL A 211 42.47 -2.53 -0.82
C VAL A 211 41.12 -2.04 -1.29
N ILE A 212 40.97 -0.72 -1.29
CA ILE A 212 39.92 -0.04 -2.05
C ILE A 212 40.52 0.54 -3.33
N ALA A 213 39.80 0.38 -4.43
CA ALA A 213 40.10 1.01 -5.70
C ALA A 213 38.87 1.73 -6.24
N VAL A 214 39.03 2.96 -6.70
CA VAL A 214 37.94 3.79 -7.20
C VAL A 214 38.29 4.23 -8.61
N ARG A 215 37.49 3.80 -9.57
CA ARG A 215 37.56 4.22 -10.97
C ARG A 215 36.67 5.45 -11.13
N VAL A 216 37.22 6.55 -11.62
CA VAL A 216 36.50 7.81 -11.80
C VAL A 216 36.55 8.21 -13.26
N PHE A 217 35.43 8.67 -13.81
CA PHE A 217 35.36 9.34 -15.10
C PHE A 217 34.86 10.76 -14.89
N ASP A 218 35.58 11.71 -15.48
CA ASP A 218 35.27 13.13 -15.50
C ASP A 218 34.92 13.53 -16.93
N GLY A 219 33.76 14.14 -17.08
CA GLY A 219 33.20 14.59 -18.35
C GLY A 219 33.69 16.00 -18.70
N ILE A 220 33.49 16.96 -17.81
CA ILE A 220 33.89 18.36 -18.00
C ILE A 220 34.24 19.03 -16.67
N MET A 221 35.19 19.96 -16.70
CA MET A 221 35.62 20.79 -15.57
C MET A 221 36.49 20.09 -14.53
N GLY A 222 35.89 19.56 -13.47
CA GLY A 222 36.58 19.10 -12.27
C GLY A 222 36.43 17.59 -12.11
N GLY A 223 37.48 16.92 -11.64
CA GLY A 223 37.42 15.48 -11.37
C GLY A 223 37.88 15.10 -9.97
N GLY A 224 37.53 13.89 -9.54
CA GLY A 224 38.12 13.25 -8.35
C GLY A 224 37.31 13.36 -7.06
N ILE A 225 37.91 12.89 -5.95
CA ILE A 225 37.24 12.76 -4.65
C ILE A 225 37.40 14.07 -3.86
N TYR A 226 36.48 15.00 -4.04
CA TYR A 226 36.68 16.41 -3.68
C TYR A 226 36.06 16.86 -2.35
N ASP A 227 35.24 16.03 -1.71
CA ASP A 227 34.61 16.33 -0.41
C ASP A 227 34.50 15.06 0.44
N GLU A 228 34.75 15.14 1.75
CA GLU A 228 34.56 14.00 2.67
C GLU A 228 33.08 13.62 2.81
N GLY A 229 32.18 14.55 2.54
CA GLY A 229 30.75 14.42 2.76
C GLY A 229 30.40 14.39 4.25
N LYS A 230 29.26 14.99 4.62
CA LYS A 230 28.61 14.69 5.89
C LYS A 230 27.47 13.73 5.62
N ARG A 231 27.51 12.55 6.24
CA ARG A 231 26.37 11.63 6.24
C ARG A 231 25.21 12.32 6.94
N ILE A 232 24.22 12.78 6.17
CA ILE A 232 22.91 13.13 6.73
C ILE A 232 22.13 11.82 6.76
N VAL A 233 22.14 11.14 7.91
CA VAL A 233 21.18 10.05 8.17
C VAL A 233 19.87 10.72 8.52
N GLU A 234 19.00 10.93 7.53
CA GLU A 234 17.62 11.36 7.78
C GLU A 234 16.79 10.15 8.23
N GLY A 235 17.18 9.51 9.33
CA GLY A 235 16.47 8.33 9.86
C GLY A 235 16.54 7.12 8.92
N ILE A 236 15.38 6.67 8.46
CA ILE A 236 15.18 5.41 7.70
C ILE A 236 15.28 5.57 6.18
N PHE A 237 15.49 6.79 5.70
CA PHE A 237 15.53 7.10 4.27
C PHE A 237 16.92 6.81 3.72
N GLU A 238 16.99 5.91 2.74
CA GLU A 238 18.23 5.48 2.08
C GLU A 238 18.18 5.89 0.61
N SER A 239 19.10 6.76 0.19
CA SER A 239 19.26 7.17 -1.22
C SER A 239 19.57 5.98 -2.15
N THR A 240 20.11 4.90 -1.60
CA THR A 240 20.40 3.64 -2.30
C THR A 240 19.24 2.63 -2.29
N CYS A 241 18.09 2.97 -1.71
CA CYS A 241 16.91 2.10 -1.71
C CYS A 241 16.55 1.70 -3.15
N PRO A 242 16.41 0.39 -3.48
CA PRO A 242 16.05 -0.05 -4.83
C PRO A 242 14.74 0.53 -5.35
N GLY A 243 13.82 0.91 -4.45
CA GLY A 243 12.56 1.56 -4.77
C GLY A 243 12.67 3.05 -5.12
N GLY A 244 13.79 3.70 -4.79
CA GLY A 244 14.02 5.14 -4.99
C GLY A 244 12.87 6.00 -4.46
N SER A 245 12.56 7.07 -5.18
CA SER A 245 11.42 7.95 -4.89
C SER A 245 10.07 7.22 -4.89
N GLY A 246 9.92 6.18 -5.72
CA GLY A 246 8.72 5.35 -5.77
C GLY A 246 8.46 4.52 -4.51
N ALA A 247 9.44 4.41 -3.61
CA ALA A 247 9.26 3.84 -2.28
C ALA A 247 9.45 4.87 -1.16
N GLY A 248 9.48 6.17 -1.47
CA GLY A 248 9.82 7.20 -0.50
C GLY A 248 11.21 6.99 0.12
N TYR A 249 12.14 6.36 -0.61
CA TYR A 249 13.47 5.99 -0.15
C TYR A 249 13.55 5.07 1.07
N VAL A 250 12.50 4.31 1.41
CA VAL A 250 12.58 3.32 2.49
C VAL A 250 12.66 1.89 1.97
N ASN A 251 13.46 1.07 2.63
CA ASN A 251 13.58 -0.35 2.31
C ASN A 251 12.40 -1.14 2.87
N ALA A 252 11.95 -2.15 2.12
CA ALA A 252 10.91 -3.07 2.55
C ALA A 252 11.44 -4.49 2.76
N GLY A 253 11.45 -5.32 1.71
CA GLY A 253 11.96 -6.70 1.74
C GLY A 253 10.94 -7.74 2.22
N THR A 254 11.43 -8.85 2.78
CA THR A 254 10.60 -9.92 3.34
C THR A 254 10.38 -9.70 4.84
N GLY A 255 9.17 -9.96 5.33
CA GLY A 255 8.84 -9.96 6.75
C GLY A 255 7.84 -11.07 7.09
N TRP A 256 7.84 -11.47 8.36
CA TRP A 256 6.93 -12.48 8.88
C TRP A 256 6.15 -11.98 10.08
N TYR A 257 4.87 -12.34 10.14
CA TYR A 257 4.02 -12.18 11.30
C TYR A 257 3.57 -13.55 11.80
N ARG A 258 3.56 -13.75 13.11
CA ARG A 258 3.01 -14.94 13.77
C ARG A 258 2.05 -14.55 14.88
N LYS A 259 0.97 -15.30 15.03
CA LYS A 259 0.00 -15.12 16.10
C LYS A 259 -0.45 -16.45 16.66
N THR A 260 -0.19 -16.62 17.95
CA THR A 260 -0.67 -17.77 18.71
C THR A 260 -1.98 -17.43 19.40
N PHE A 261 -2.97 -18.29 19.31
CA PHE A 261 -4.26 -18.14 19.96
C PHE A 261 -4.87 -19.51 20.29
N VAL A 262 -5.86 -19.53 21.18
CA VAL A 262 -6.63 -20.74 21.49
C VAL A 262 -8.10 -20.46 21.20
N LEU A 263 -8.87 -21.51 20.94
CA LEU A 263 -10.30 -21.41 20.65
C LEU A 263 -11.09 -22.26 21.64
N PRO A 264 -12.11 -21.70 22.32
CA PRO A 264 -12.90 -22.47 23.27
C PRO A 264 -13.69 -23.58 22.56
N ASP A 265 -13.99 -24.67 23.27
CA ASP A 265 -14.83 -25.76 22.72
C ASP A 265 -16.23 -25.29 22.32
N ALA A 266 -16.71 -24.17 22.88
CA ALA A 266 -18.00 -23.57 22.55
C ALA A 266 -18.14 -23.18 21.06
N VAL A 267 -17.04 -22.95 20.34
CA VAL A 267 -17.06 -22.62 18.90
C VAL A 267 -16.82 -23.83 17.99
N ARG A 268 -16.70 -25.03 18.56
CA ARG A 268 -16.55 -26.27 17.79
C ARG A 268 -17.78 -26.49 16.91
N GLY A 269 -17.56 -26.83 15.64
CA GLY A 269 -18.63 -27.01 14.64
C GLY A 269 -19.12 -25.72 13.97
N LYS A 270 -18.61 -24.55 14.38
CA LYS A 270 -18.78 -23.28 13.63
C LYS A 270 -17.80 -23.22 12.45
N ARG A 271 -18.05 -22.30 11.52
CA ARG A 271 -17.14 -21.94 10.42
C ARG A 271 -16.34 -20.72 10.83
N ILE A 272 -15.01 -20.82 10.80
CA ILE A 272 -14.09 -19.80 11.30
C ILE A 272 -13.20 -19.34 10.15
N PHE A 273 -13.13 -18.03 9.95
CA PHE A 273 -12.39 -17.37 8.87
C PHE A 273 -11.45 -16.32 9.45
N ILE A 274 -10.36 -16.04 8.73
CA ILE A 274 -9.51 -14.86 8.95
C ILE A 274 -9.71 -13.90 7.78
N GLU A 275 -9.99 -12.64 8.06
CA GLU A 275 -10.22 -11.58 7.07
C GLU A 275 -9.13 -10.50 7.18
N PHE A 276 -8.44 -10.23 6.07
CA PHE A 276 -7.44 -9.17 5.93
C PHE A 276 -7.98 -8.08 5.00
N ASP A 277 -7.89 -6.81 5.38
CA ASP A 277 -8.33 -5.73 4.49
C ASP A 277 -7.26 -5.31 3.48
N GLY A 278 -6.00 -5.68 3.73
CA GLY A 278 -4.85 -5.39 2.88
C GLY A 278 -3.55 -5.81 3.55
N ILE A 279 -2.69 -6.48 2.78
CA ILE A 279 -1.32 -6.83 3.16
C ILE A 279 -0.44 -6.45 2.00
N TYR A 280 0.44 -5.46 2.18
CA TYR A 280 1.32 -5.00 1.11
C TYR A 280 2.70 -5.66 1.23
N MET A 281 3.12 -6.53 0.32
CA MET A 281 2.37 -7.23 -0.72
C MET A 281 2.91 -8.65 -0.90
N ASN A 282 2.32 -9.42 -1.83
CA ASN A 282 2.69 -10.80 -2.08
C ASN A 282 2.75 -11.64 -0.81
N SER A 283 1.57 -11.78 -0.20
CA SER A 283 1.41 -12.40 1.10
C SER A 283 1.02 -13.87 0.98
N ASP A 284 1.64 -14.71 1.81
CA ASP A 284 1.27 -16.11 2.01
C ASP A 284 0.79 -16.31 3.45
N VAL A 285 -0.25 -17.11 3.64
CA VAL A 285 -0.87 -17.33 4.96
C VAL A 285 -0.92 -18.82 5.29
N TRP A 286 -0.57 -19.15 6.53
CA TRP A 286 -0.65 -20.51 7.08
C TRP A 286 -1.39 -20.55 8.41
N ILE A 287 -2.07 -21.65 8.66
CA ILE A 287 -2.63 -22.00 9.98
C ILE A 287 -2.09 -23.37 10.39
N ASN A 288 -1.45 -23.46 11.55
CA ASN A 288 -0.89 -24.70 12.08
C ASN A 288 0.05 -25.43 11.10
N GLY A 289 0.82 -24.68 10.30
CA GLY A 289 1.71 -25.21 9.26
C GLY A 289 1.05 -25.56 7.93
N VAL A 290 -0.28 -25.46 7.81
CA VAL A 290 -1.01 -25.69 6.56
C VAL A 290 -1.10 -24.38 5.77
N HIS A 291 -0.64 -24.39 4.52
CA HIS A 291 -0.73 -23.25 3.61
C HIS A 291 -2.18 -23.04 3.16
N LEU A 292 -2.71 -21.84 3.40
CA LEU A 292 -4.07 -21.46 3.01
C LEU A 292 -4.12 -20.86 1.61
N GLY A 293 -3.04 -20.17 1.22
CA GLY A 293 -2.91 -19.58 -0.11
C GLY A 293 -2.02 -18.35 -0.12
N ASN A 294 -1.90 -17.79 -1.32
CA ASN A 294 -1.19 -16.55 -1.61
C ASN A 294 -2.18 -15.45 -2.04
N ARG A 295 -1.85 -14.19 -1.78
CA ARG A 295 -2.49 -13.00 -2.36
C ARG A 295 -1.40 -12.01 -2.81
N PRO A 296 -1.18 -11.83 -4.13
CA PRO A 296 -0.16 -10.92 -4.65
C PRO A 296 -0.48 -9.45 -4.43
N TYR A 297 -1.72 -9.04 -4.74
CA TYR A 297 -2.08 -7.62 -4.76
C TYR A 297 -2.12 -7.04 -3.35
N GLY A 298 -1.39 -5.95 -3.15
CA GLY A 298 -1.23 -5.35 -1.82
C GLY A 298 -2.49 -4.69 -1.28
N TYR A 299 -3.43 -4.30 -2.14
CA TYR A 299 -4.54 -3.43 -1.80
C TYR A 299 -5.90 -4.13 -1.68
N SER A 300 -6.00 -5.39 -2.10
CA SER A 300 -7.24 -6.18 -2.01
C SER A 300 -7.51 -6.65 -0.59
N SER A 301 -8.78 -6.63 -0.18
CA SER A 301 -9.25 -7.40 0.97
C SER A 301 -9.47 -8.86 0.58
N PHE A 302 -9.32 -9.79 1.53
CA PHE A 302 -9.53 -11.22 1.30
C PHE A 302 -9.81 -11.97 2.61
N GLN A 303 -10.33 -13.19 2.49
CA GLN A 303 -10.45 -14.11 3.62
C GLN A 303 -9.91 -15.50 3.30
N TYR A 304 -9.49 -16.22 4.33
CA TYR A 304 -9.29 -17.67 4.27
C TYR A 304 -10.16 -18.37 5.31
N GLU A 305 -10.62 -19.56 4.96
CA GLU A 305 -11.27 -20.43 5.91
C GLU A 305 -10.24 -21.20 6.75
N LEU A 306 -10.36 -21.12 8.07
CA LEU A 306 -9.49 -21.79 9.03
C LEU A 306 -10.07 -23.13 9.52
N THR A 307 -11.40 -23.27 9.51
CA THR A 307 -12.15 -24.37 10.15
C THR A 307 -11.52 -25.75 10.06
N PRO A 308 -11.08 -26.24 8.87
CA PRO A 308 -10.57 -27.61 8.74
C PRO A 308 -9.26 -27.88 9.51
N TYR A 309 -8.55 -26.84 9.93
CA TYR A 309 -7.19 -26.92 10.45
C TYR A 309 -7.08 -26.50 11.92
N LEU A 310 -8.20 -26.09 12.54
CA LEU A 310 -8.22 -25.54 13.89
C LEU A 310 -8.24 -26.62 14.96
N LYS A 311 -7.51 -26.33 16.05
CA LYS A 311 -7.54 -27.04 17.32
C LYS A 311 -8.42 -26.27 18.30
N TYR A 312 -9.03 -26.97 19.26
CA TYR A 312 -10.01 -26.40 20.19
C TYR A 312 -9.68 -26.77 21.63
N GLY A 313 -10.35 -26.11 22.59
CA GLY A 313 -10.07 -26.25 24.01
C GLY A 313 -8.81 -25.48 24.40
N ASN A 314 -7.89 -26.14 25.10
CA ASN A 314 -6.63 -25.53 25.56
C ASN A 314 -5.48 -25.65 24.54
N GLU A 315 -5.73 -26.25 23.38
CA GLU A 315 -4.72 -26.41 22.34
C GLU A 315 -4.43 -25.11 21.59
N LYS A 316 -3.15 -24.86 21.32
CA LYS A 316 -2.67 -23.68 20.61
C LYS A 316 -2.87 -23.83 19.10
N ASN A 317 -3.35 -22.75 18.49
CA ASN A 317 -3.32 -22.51 17.06
C ASN A 317 -2.29 -21.42 16.75
N VAL A 318 -1.58 -21.56 15.64
CA VAL A 318 -0.59 -20.59 15.15
C VAL A 318 -0.96 -20.17 13.73
N LEU A 319 -1.29 -18.89 13.58
CA LEU A 319 -1.41 -18.24 12.29
C LEU A 319 -0.04 -17.62 11.93
N ALA A 320 0.47 -17.90 10.73
CA ALA A 320 1.71 -17.32 10.22
C ALA A 320 1.42 -16.61 8.88
N VAL A 321 2.03 -15.44 8.68
CA VAL A 321 1.90 -14.64 7.46
C VAL A 321 3.30 -14.24 7.00
N LYS A 322 3.66 -14.62 5.78
CA LYS A 322 4.86 -14.14 5.11
C LYS A 322 4.46 -13.02 4.16
N VAL A 323 5.22 -11.94 4.14
CA VAL A 323 5.00 -10.81 3.25
C VAL A 323 6.30 -10.54 2.50
N ASN A 324 6.25 -10.38 1.18
CA ASN A 324 7.43 -10.17 0.36
C ASN A 324 7.29 -8.95 -0.56
N VAL A 325 7.89 -7.84 -0.15
CA VAL A 325 7.89 -6.58 -0.90
C VAL A 325 9.21 -6.43 -1.65
N GLN A 326 9.22 -6.94 -2.88
CA GLN A 326 10.39 -6.87 -3.77
C GLN A 326 10.40 -5.52 -4.50
N GLN A 327 11.33 -4.63 -4.16
CA GLN A 327 11.42 -3.29 -4.76
C GLN A 327 12.34 -3.25 -6.01
N PRO A 328 12.07 -2.37 -7.00
CA PRO A 328 10.95 -1.42 -7.08
C PRO A 328 9.63 -2.08 -7.53
N CYS A 329 8.56 -1.90 -6.74
CA CYS A 329 7.22 -2.48 -7.00
C CYS A 329 6.08 -1.45 -7.04
N SER A 330 6.35 -0.16 -6.81
CA SER A 330 5.36 0.90 -6.76
C SER A 330 5.94 2.23 -7.25
N ARG A 331 5.09 3.11 -7.78
CA ARG A 331 5.46 4.47 -8.18
C ARG A 331 5.34 5.49 -7.03
N TRP A 332 4.69 5.09 -5.93
CA TRP A 332 4.51 5.87 -4.70
C TRP A 332 4.78 4.98 -3.48
N TYR A 333 5.06 5.62 -2.35
CA TYR A 333 5.28 4.92 -1.09
C TYR A 333 4.12 3.97 -0.77
N SER A 334 4.39 2.66 -0.80
CA SER A 334 3.38 1.63 -0.56
C SER A 334 3.29 1.21 0.91
N GLY A 335 4.40 1.33 1.64
CA GLY A 335 4.61 0.65 2.92
C GLY A 335 4.86 -0.84 2.74
N ALA A 336 5.04 -1.53 3.86
CA ALA A 336 5.30 -2.97 3.90
C ALA A 336 4.66 -3.63 5.13
N GLY A 337 3.75 -4.58 4.88
CA GLY A 337 3.17 -5.44 5.91
C GLY A 337 1.66 -5.48 5.97
N ILE A 338 1.14 -5.93 7.12
CA ILE A 338 -0.29 -6.02 7.39
C ILE A 338 -0.78 -4.62 7.77
N TYR A 339 -0.83 -3.73 6.79
CA TYR A 339 -1.07 -2.30 6.97
C TYR A 339 -2.55 -1.94 7.11
N ARG A 340 -3.47 -2.92 6.99
CA ARG A 340 -4.89 -2.76 7.31
C ARG A 340 -5.35 -3.73 8.37
N ASN A 341 -6.57 -3.53 8.85
CA ASN A 341 -7.16 -4.31 9.92
C ASN A 341 -7.20 -5.82 9.59
N VAL A 342 -7.36 -6.64 10.63
CA VAL A 342 -7.54 -8.09 10.56
C VAL A 342 -8.69 -8.50 11.48
N ARG A 343 -9.55 -9.44 11.04
CA ARG A 343 -10.63 -9.98 11.87
C ARG A 343 -10.67 -11.49 11.85
N LEU A 344 -11.01 -12.07 13.00
CA LEU A 344 -11.44 -13.45 13.10
C LEU A 344 -12.97 -13.48 13.03
N VAL A 345 -13.54 -14.21 12.07
CA VAL A 345 -14.99 -14.25 11.84
C VAL A 345 -15.52 -15.66 12.06
N ILE A 346 -16.45 -15.79 13.01
CA ILE A 346 -17.06 -17.05 13.41
C ILE A 346 -18.52 -17.03 12.98
N LYS A 347 -18.93 -18.03 12.20
CA LYS A 347 -20.26 -18.14 11.57
C LYS A 347 -20.86 -19.51 11.87
N ASN A 348 -22.18 -19.61 11.89
CA ASN A 348 -22.83 -20.92 11.83
C ASN A 348 -22.63 -21.60 10.47
N PRO A 349 -22.77 -22.92 10.35
CA PRO A 349 -22.69 -23.62 9.05
C PRO A 349 -23.65 -23.05 7.99
N VAL A 350 -24.84 -22.61 8.39
CA VAL A 350 -25.75 -21.83 7.55
C VAL A 350 -25.56 -20.35 7.87
N HIS A 351 -25.09 -19.58 6.90
CA HIS A 351 -24.73 -18.17 7.08
C HIS A 351 -24.79 -17.39 5.76
N ILE A 352 -24.80 -16.07 5.84
CA ILE A 352 -24.65 -15.17 4.70
C ILE A 352 -23.19 -15.21 4.23
N ALA A 353 -22.97 -15.47 2.94
CA ALA A 353 -21.63 -15.54 2.36
C ALA A 353 -20.83 -14.23 2.54
N GLN A 354 -19.50 -14.30 2.41
CA GLN A 354 -18.65 -13.11 2.44
C GLN A 354 -19.12 -12.11 1.36
N TRP A 355 -19.32 -10.85 1.77
CA TRP A 355 -19.85 -9.78 0.90
C TRP A 355 -21.16 -10.17 0.18
N GLY A 356 -21.94 -11.05 0.81
CA GLY A 356 -23.11 -11.70 0.23
C GLY A 356 -24.37 -10.84 0.20
N VAL A 357 -24.37 -9.65 0.79
CA VAL A 357 -25.50 -8.71 0.76
C VAL A 357 -25.25 -7.63 -0.28
N TYR A 358 -26.21 -7.40 -1.17
CA TYR A 358 -26.16 -6.34 -2.17
C TYR A 358 -27.46 -5.55 -2.16
N VAL A 359 -27.36 -4.26 -1.85
CA VAL A 359 -28.47 -3.32 -1.76
C VAL A 359 -28.44 -2.35 -2.93
N THR A 360 -29.57 -2.21 -3.62
CA THR A 360 -29.74 -1.26 -4.73
C THR A 360 -31.04 -0.49 -4.60
N THR A 361 -31.11 0.71 -5.18
CA THR A 361 -32.30 1.57 -5.17
C THR A 361 -32.73 1.92 -6.60
N PRO A 362 -33.28 0.96 -7.38
CA PRO A 362 -33.51 1.13 -8.82
C PRO A 362 -34.59 2.17 -9.16
N SER A 363 -35.44 2.54 -8.21
CA SER A 363 -36.44 3.60 -8.39
C SER A 363 -36.52 4.45 -7.14
N VAL A 364 -36.33 5.75 -7.29
CA VAL A 364 -36.30 6.71 -6.18
C VAL A 364 -37.05 7.97 -6.60
N SER A 365 -38.00 8.38 -5.77
CA SER A 365 -38.75 9.64 -5.88
C SER A 365 -38.83 10.30 -4.51
N LYS A 366 -39.45 11.49 -4.44
CA LYS A 366 -39.72 12.15 -3.16
C LYS A 366 -40.68 11.37 -2.26
N ASN A 367 -41.60 10.60 -2.86
CA ASN A 367 -42.70 9.94 -2.13
C ASN A 367 -42.40 8.47 -1.80
N GLU A 368 -41.59 7.82 -2.63
CA GLU A 368 -41.29 6.39 -2.49
C GLU A 368 -39.92 6.06 -3.11
N ALA A 369 -39.20 5.15 -2.48
CA ALA A 369 -38.06 4.44 -3.08
C ALA A 369 -38.25 2.92 -2.99
N ALA A 370 -37.92 2.23 -4.07
CA ALA A 370 -37.76 0.78 -4.08
C ALA A 370 -36.33 0.43 -3.64
N VAL A 371 -36.19 -0.39 -2.61
CA VAL A 371 -34.93 -0.92 -2.10
C VAL A 371 -34.90 -2.42 -2.39
N CYS A 372 -34.00 -2.84 -3.27
CA CYS A 372 -33.80 -4.24 -3.62
C CYS A 372 -32.61 -4.78 -2.82
N VAL A 373 -32.82 -5.87 -2.09
CA VAL A 373 -31.79 -6.55 -1.28
C VAL A 373 -31.63 -7.97 -1.79
N GLU A 374 -30.46 -8.26 -2.35
CA GLU A 374 -29.99 -9.61 -2.69
C GLU A 374 -29.12 -10.15 -1.54
N LYS A 375 -29.34 -11.40 -1.15
CA LYS A 375 -28.56 -12.11 -0.13
C LYS A 375 -28.08 -13.45 -0.69
N LYS A 376 -26.77 -13.72 -0.60
CA LYS A 376 -26.16 -15.02 -0.88
C LYS A 376 -26.04 -15.79 0.43
N ILE A 377 -26.77 -16.90 0.56
CA ILE A 377 -26.81 -17.72 1.77
C ILE A 377 -26.10 -19.04 1.49
N GLN A 378 -25.07 -19.33 2.27
CA GLN A 378 -24.28 -20.53 2.16
C GLN A 378 -24.70 -21.54 3.22
N ASN A 379 -24.96 -22.78 2.80
CA ASN A 379 -25.14 -23.93 3.69
C ASN A 379 -23.89 -24.82 3.60
N GLN A 380 -23.06 -24.82 4.64
CA GLN A 380 -21.92 -25.74 4.81
C GLN A 380 -22.17 -26.80 5.88
N SER A 381 -23.45 -27.13 6.13
CA SER A 381 -23.85 -28.28 6.96
C SER A 381 -23.95 -29.54 6.09
N PRO A 382 -23.89 -30.76 6.67
CA PRO A 382 -23.87 -32.00 5.90
C PRO A 382 -25.21 -32.40 5.28
N SER A 383 -26.28 -31.61 5.51
CA SER A 383 -27.62 -31.90 5.02
C SER A 383 -28.31 -30.65 4.49
N PRO A 384 -29.35 -30.80 3.66
CA PRO A 384 -30.23 -29.70 3.31
C PRO A 384 -30.81 -29.05 4.57
N GLN A 385 -31.00 -27.73 4.53
CA GLN A 385 -31.53 -26.95 5.65
C GLN A 385 -32.74 -26.14 5.19
N HIS A 386 -33.80 -26.14 6.00
CA HIS A 386 -34.93 -25.25 5.83
C HIS A 386 -34.63 -23.92 6.54
N VAL A 387 -34.57 -22.86 5.77
CA VAL A 387 -34.08 -21.55 6.21
C VAL A 387 -35.18 -20.52 6.04
N LYS A 388 -35.44 -19.74 7.08
CA LYS A 388 -36.19 -18.47 6.96
C LYS A 388 -35.20 -17.34 6.85
N LEU A 389 -35.37 -16.51 5.83
CA LEU A 389 -34.55 -15.33 5.59
C LEU A 389 -35.41 -14.11 5.87
N GLU A 390 -34.90 -13.15 6.62
CA GLU A 390 -35.59 -11.91 6.96
C GLU A 390 -34.70 -10.72 6.63
N THR A 391 -35.29 -9.70 6.03
CA THR A 391 -34.66 -8.40 5.81
C THR A 391 -35.48 -7.36 6.54
N ILE A 392 -34.83 -6.51 7.34
CA ILE A 392 -35.45 -5.37 8.03
C ILE A 392 -34.68 -4.12 7.62
N ILE A 393 -35.37 -3.14 7.06
CA ILE A 393 -34.78 -1.82 6.79
C ILE A 393 -35.12 -0.90 7.95
N VAL A 394 -34.11 -0.28 8.54
CA VAL A 394 -34.25 0.77 9.57
C VAL A 394 -33.59 2.07 9.11
N ASP A 395 -34.12 3.21 9.56
CA ASP A 395 -33.49 4.53 9.38
C ASP A 395 -32.39 4.78 10.44
N GLU A 396 -31.74 5.95 10.36
CA GLU A 396 -30.66 6.37 11.29
C GLU A 396 -31.08 6.37 12.77
N SER A 397 -32.38 6.50 13.07
CA SER A 397 -32.89 6.45 14.44
C SER A 397 -33.13 5.02 14.94
N GLY A 398 -32.94 4.02 14.09
CA GLY A 398 -33.26 2.62 14.36
C GLY A 398 -34.74 2.28 14.16
N ARG A 399 -35.55 3.20 13.62
CA ARG A 399 -36.97 2.95 13.36
C ARG A 399 -37.12 2.10 12.11
N LYS A 400 -37.89 1.01 12.22
CA LYS A 400 -38.22 0.13 11.09
C LYS A 400 -39.03 0.87 10.02
N CYS A 401 -38.50 0.92 8.81
CA CYS A 401 -39.15 1.51 7.63
C CYS A 401 -39.85 0.45 6.77
N ALA A 402 -39.24 -0.73 6.62
CA ALA A 402 -39.81 -1.84 5.86
C ALA A 402 -39.27 -3.20 6.34
N GLY A 403 -39.90 -4.29 5.92
CA GLY A 403 -39.37 -5.64 6.13
C GLY A 403 -40.00 -6.67 5.22
N ALA A 404 -39.26 -7.75 4.97
CA ALA A 404 -39.69 -8.88 4.16
C ALA A 404 -39.11 -10.17 4.73
N SER A 405 -39.79 -11.29 4.49
CA SER A 405 -39.25 -12.60 4.84
C SER A 405 -39.62 -13.65 3.79
N SER A 406 -38.72 -14.60 3.58
CA SER A 406 -38.89 -15.74 2.67
C SER A 406 -38.50 -17.04 3.36
N LEU A 407 -38.98 -18.16 2.80
CA LEU A 407 -38.59 -19.52 3.19
C LEU A 407 -37.93 -20.19 2.01
N GLN A 408 -36.80 -20.86 2.25
CA GLN A 408 -36.07 -21.61 1.24
C GLN A 408 -35.53 -22.91 1.83
N THR A 409 -35.40 -23.94 1.00
CA THR A 409 -34.54 -25.10 1.30
C THR A 409 -33.21 -24.88 0.61
N ILE A 410 -32.12 -24.95 1.37
CA ILE A 410 -30.76 -24.81 0.83
C ILE A 410 -30.07 -26.16 0.97
N GLU A 411 -29.72 -26.76 -0.16
CA GLU A 411 -28.98 -28.02 -0.21
C GLU A 411 -27.62 -27.94 0.50
N ALA A 412 -27.09 -29.09 0.93
CA ALA A 412 -25.77 -29.18 1.53
C ALA A 412 -24.67 -28.69 0.57
N ASP A 413 -23.69 -27.96 1.09
CA ASP A 413 -22.57 -27.38 0.33
C ASP A 413 -23.01 -26.59 -0.91
N ARG A 414 -24.08 -25.82 -0.76
CA ARG A 414 -24.61 -24.92 -1.80
C ARG A 414 -24.81 -23.51 -1.30
N ILE A 415 -24.83 -22.59 -2.26
CA ILE A 415 -25.21 -21.20 -2.07
C ILE A 415 -26.58 -20.99 -2.72
N SER A 416 -27.53 -20.43 -1.97
CA SER A 416 -28.80 -19.94 -2.49
C SER A 416 -28.78 -18.42 -2.59
N ILE A 417 -29.55 -17.87 -3.53
CA ILE A 417 -29.75 -16.43 -3.69
C ILE A 417 -31.20 -16.09 -3.32
N ASP A 418 -31.36 -15.18 -2.37
CA ASP A 418 -32.66 -14.61 -2.00
C ASP A 418 -32.71 -13.14 -2.44
N LYS A 419 -33.81 -12.76 -3.10
CA LYS A 419 -34.04 -11.39 -3.56
C LYS A 419 -35.34 -10.87 -2.97
N SER A 420 -35.27 -9.67 -2.40
CA SER A 420 -36.43 -8.98 -1.85
C SER A 420 -36.48 -7.55 -2.38
N SER A 421 -37.68 -7.04 -2.65
CA SER A 421 -37.90 -5.63 -2.99
C SER A 421 -38.83 -5.01 -1.96
N LEU A 422 -38.34 -3.99 -1.28
CA LEU A 422 -39.02 -3.31 -0.20
C LEU A 422 -39.32 -1.86 -0.60
N LYS A 423 -40.46 -1.34 -0.18
CA LYS A 423 -40.86 0.04 -0.45
C LYS A 423 -40.61 0.91 0.78
N ILE A 424 -39.92 2.03 0.60
CA ILE A 424 -39.69 3.04 1.63
C ILE A 424 -40.47 4.29 1.25
N SER A 425 -41.49 4.63 2.05
CA SER A 425 -42.28 5.84 1.85
C SER A 425 -41.54 7.07 2.37
N ASN A 426 -41.64 8.18 1.63
CA ASN A 426 -41.01 9.47 1.91
C ASN A 426 -39.52 9.33 2.29
N PRO A 427 -38.70 8.71 1.43
CA PRO A 427 -37.31 8.41 1.76
C PRO A 427 -36.53 9.70 1.97
N GLN A 428 -35.76 9.75 3.06
CA GLN A 428 -34.66 10.71 3.18
C GLN A 428 -33.53 10.28 2.24
N LEU A 429 -33.13 11.16 1.33
CA LEU A 429 -32.10 10.86 0.34
C LEU A 429 -30.71 11.14 0.91
N TRP A 430 -29.75 10.27 0.60
CA TRP A 430 -28.34 10.54 0.84
C TRP A 430 -27.87 11.66 -0.10
N SER A 431 -27.19 12.67 0.43
CA SER A 431 -26.54 13.76 -0.33
C SER A 431 -25.24 14.21 0.35
N LEU A 432 -24.51 15.13 -0.28
CA LEU A 432 -23.26 15.69 0.26
C LEU A 432 -23.47 16.50 1.55
N GLU A 433 -24.63 17.15 1.67
CA GLU A 433 -25.02 17.98 2.81
C GLU A 433 -25.80 17.21 3.87
N LYS A 434 -26.58 16.20 3.44
CA LYS A 434 -27.38 15.33 4.31
C LYS A 434 -27.07 13.87 3.98
N PRO A 435 -25.93 13.34 4.45
CA PRO A 435 -25.44 11.99 4.16
C PRO A 435 -26.25 10.91 4.90
N THR A 436 -27.56 10.87 4.67
CA THR A 436 -28.49 10.00 5.40
C THR A 436 -28.22 8.52 5.09
N LEU A 437 -28.04 7.70 6.12
CA LEU A 437 -27.84 6.26 5.99
C LEU A 437 -29.02 5.44 6.52
N TYR A 438 -29.33 4.35 5.82
CA TYR A 438 -30.23 3.30 6.27
C TYR A 438 -29.43 2.04 6.53
N HIS A 439 -30.03 1.11 7.26
CA HIS A 439 -29.43 -0.16 7.61
C HIS A 439 -30.34 -1.30 7.15
N ALA A 440 -29.80 -2.20 6.32
CA ALA A 440 -30.46 -3.43 5.90
C ALA A 440 -30.01 -4.59 6.79
N ILE A 441 -30.77 -4.86 7.85
CA ILE A 441 -30.51 -5.94 8.79
C ILE A 441 -31.02 -7.25 8.18
N SER A 442 -30.09 -8.10 7.75
CA SER A 442 -30.36 -9.40 7.13
C SER A 442 -30.16 -10.52 8.16
N LYS A 443 -31.23 -11.25 8.47
CA LYS A 443 -31.22 -12.35 9.46
C LYS A 443 -31.51 -13.69 8.80
N VAL A 444 -30.80 -14.71 9.26
CA VAL A 444 -30.95 -16.10 8.84
C VAL A 444 -31.45 -16.93 10.01
N TYR A 445 -32.54 -17.66 9.82
CA TYR A 445 -33.11 -18.52 10.85
C TYR A 445 -33.11 -19.98 10.40
N VAL A 446 -32.76 -20.87 11.31
CA VAL A 446 -32.89 -22.33 11.18
C VAL A 446 -33.62 -22.84 12.42
N ASN A 447 -34.67 -23.65 12.23
CA ASN A 447 -35.50 -24.18 13.33
C ASN A 447 -36.01 -23.08 14.30
N GLY A 448 -36.38 -21.92 13.74
CA GLY A 448 -36.90 -20.78 14.50
C GLY A 448 -35.86 -19.97 15.29
N ARG A 449 -34.56 -20.31 15.23
CA ARG A 449 -33.47 -19.58 15.89
C ARG A 449 -32.65 -18.79 14.88
N ILE A 450 -32.21 -17.58 15.24
CA ILE A 450 -31.27 -16.80 14.43
C ILE A 450 -29.91 -17.48 14.48
N VAL A 451 -29.35 -17.83 13.31
CA VAL A 451 -28.02 -18.45 13.17
C VAL A 451 -27.02 -17.51 12.51
N ASP A 452 -27.48 -16.48 11.81
CA ASP A 452 -26.61 -15.42 11.28
C ASP A 452 -27.38 -14.10 11.18
N SER A 453 -26.64 -12.99 11.30
CA SER A 453 -27.16 -11.64 11.12
C SER A 453 -26.04 -10.73 10.60
N ILE A 454 -26.33 -9.99 9.54
CA ILE A 454 -25.46 -8.93 9.02
C ILE A 454 -26.25 -7.62 9.00
N ASP A 455 -25.61 -6.54 9.43
CA ASP A 455 -26.06 -5.18 9.22
C ASP A 455 -25.29 -4.57 8.04
N THR A 456 -26.00 -4.07 7.04
CA THR A 456 -25.41 -3.47 5.84
C THR A 456 -25.89 -2.03 5.71
N PRO A 457 -25.02 -1.03 5.94
CA PRO A 457 -25.36 0.37 5.71
C PRO A 457 -25.52 0.63 4.20
N PHE A 458 -26.45 1.52 3.85
CA PHE A 458 -26.65 2.00 2.49
C PHE A 458 -27.30 3.38 2.48
N GLY A 459 -27.18 4.12 1.37
CA GLY A 459 -27.85 5.41 1.17
C GLY A 459 -28.80 5.35 -0.02
N ILE A 460 -30.00 5.92 0.13
CA ILE A 460 -30.97 6.04 -0.96
C ILE A 460 -30.64 7.29 -1.78
N ARG A 461 -30.24 7.13 -3.04
CA ARG A 461 -29.95 8.26 -3.94
C ARG A 461 -30.07 7.88 -5.41
N THR A 462 -30.17 8.89 -6.27
CA THR A 462 -29.96 8.76 -7.71
C THR A 462 -28.80 9.62 -8.15
N PHE A 463 -28.11 9.21 -9.21
CA PHE A 463 -27.12 10.04 -9.87
C PHE A 463 -27.04 9.68 -11.35
N GLU A 464 -26.55 10.60 -12.14
CA GLU A 464 -26.31 10.38 -13.57
C GLU A 464 -25.17 11.25 -14.08
N PHE A 465 -24.45 10.74 -15.06
CA PHE A 465 -23.54 11.51 -15.90
C PHE A 465 -24.19 11.72 -17.25
N THR A 466 -24.31 12.97 -17.68
CA THR A 466 -24.77 13.33 -19.02
C THR A 466 -23.62 13.87 -19.87
N MET A 467 -23.71 13.73 -21.19
CA MET A 467 -22.65 14.16 -22.11
C MET A 467 -22.54 15.69 -22.24
N ASP A 468 -23.60 16.42 -21.86
CA ASP A 468 -23.76 17.86 -22.12
C ASP A 468 -23.71 18.72 -20.85
N LYS A 469 -24.26 18.21 -19.73
CA LYS A 469 -24.47 18.95 -18.47
C LYS A 469 -23.64 18.40 -17.31
N GLY A 470 -22.96 17.26 -17.49
CA GLY A 470 -22.08 16.69 -16.48
C GLY A 470 -22.83 15.84 -15.45
N PHE A 471 -22.49 16.00 -14.18
CA PHE A 471 -22.95 15.12 -13.11
C PHE A 471 -24.18 15.68 -12.37
N PHE A 472 -25.14 14.80 -12.09
CA PHE A 472 -26.30 15.10 -11.26
C PHE A 472 -26.37 14.15 -10.07
N LEU A 473 -26.76 14.66 -8.91
CA LEU A 473 -27.08 13.90 -7.70
C LEU A 473 -28.50 14.28 -7.26
N ASN A 474 -29.38 13.29 -7.12
CA ASN A 474 -30.79 13.47 -6.75
C ASN A 474 -31.50 14.51 -7.64
N GLY A 475 -31.21 14.49 -8.94
CA GLY A 475 -31.77 15.41 -9.95
C GLY A 475 -31.19 16.83 -9.92
N LYS A 476 -30.19 17.12 -9.09
CA LYS A 476 -29.51 18.43 -9.04
C LYS A 476 -28.15 18.33 -9.70
N ASN A 477 -27.82 19.30 -10.56
CA ASN A 477 -26.48 19.38 -11.14
C ASN A 477 -25.46 19.70 -10.05
N VAL A 478 -24.41 18.90 -9.94
CA VAL A 478 -23.35 19.06 -8.94
C VAL A 478 -22.00 19.06 -9.64
N ARG A 479 -21.19 20.09 -9.38
CA ARG A 479 -19.79 20.09 -9.80
C ARG A 479 -18.98 19.17 -8.88
N ILE A 480 -18.26 18.23 -9.48
CA ILE A 480 -17.30 17.37 -8.79
C ILE A 480 -16.05 18.21 -8.51
N LYS A 481 -15.77 18.47 -7.24
CA LYS A 481 -14.59 19.18 -6.73
C LYS A 481 -13.67 18.16 -6.09
N GLY A 482 -13.07 17.35 -6.94
CA GLY A 482 -12.32 16.16 -6.56
C GLY A 482 -10.87 16.41 -6.18
N VAL A 483 -10.34 15.59 -5.28
CA VAL A 483 -8.90 15.41 -5.05
C VAL A 483 -8.51 13.94 -5.26
N CYS A 484 -7.29 13.70 -5.72
CA CYS A 484 -6.68 12.37 -5.74
C CYS A 484 -5.95 12.16 -4.42
N LEU A 485 -6.24 11.07 -3.71
CA LEU A 485 -5.55 10.71 -2.47
C LEU A 485 -4.90 9.34 -2.61
N HIS A 486 -3.60 9.28 -2.31
CA HIS A 486 -2.92 8.02 -2.01
C HIS A 486 -3.35 7.48 -0.62
N HIS A 487 -2.94 6.25 -0.29
CA HIS A 487 -3.41 5.55 0.92
C HIS A 487 -2.60 5.84 2.18
N ASP A 488 -1.39 6.40 2.06
CA ASP A 488 -0.53 6.65 3.21
C ASP A 488 -1.06 7.80 4.08
N LEU A 489 -0.62 7.80 5.33
CA LEU A 489 -1.03 8.76 6.35
C LEU A 489 0.18 9.55 6.86
N GLY A 490 1.11 9.88 5.96
CA GLY A 490 2.32 10.64 6.26
C GLY A 490 3.23 9.91 7.24
N CYS A 491 3.44 10.49 8.43
CA CYS A 491 4.34 9.92 9.44
C CYS A 491 3.85 8.59 10.04
N LEU A 492 2.59 8.21 9.82
CA LEU A 492 2.06 6.89 10.17
C LEU A 492 2.34 5.82 9.09
N GLY A 493 2.94 6.21 7.97
CA GLY A 493 3.17 5.35 6.82
C GLY A 493 1.86 4.83 6.26
N ALA A 494 1.83 3.56 5.86
CA ALA A 494 0.64 2.92 5.34
C ALA A 494 -0.29 2.38 6.43
N ALA A 495 0.17 2.23 7.69
CA ALA A 495 -0.62 1.66 8.75
C ALA A 495 -1.90 2.47 8.99
N ILE A 496 -3.06 1.89 8.65
CA ILE A 496 -4.30 2.66 8.68
C ILE A 496 -4.62 3.12 10.10
N ASN A 497 -5.11 4.35 10.19
CA ASN A 497 -5.68 4.91 11.40
C ASN A 497 -6.94 5.68 11.03
N THR A 498 -8.10 5.20 11.48
CA THR A 498 -9.40 5.78 11.13
C THR A 498 -9.49 7.27 11.49
N ARG A 499 -8.91 7.70 12.61
CA ARG A 499 -8.93 9.10 13.01
C ARG A 499 -8.03 9.96 12.10
N ALA A 500 -6.88 9.44 11.66
CA ALA A 500 -6.02 10.15 10.72
C ALA A 500 -6.70 10.32 9.34
N ILE A 501 -7.38 9.28 8.85
CA ILE A 501 -8.20 9.35 7.63
C ILE A 501 -9.33 10.37 7.81
N GLU A 502 -10.06 10.31 8.93
CA GLU A 502 -11.14 11.26 9.23
C GLU A 502 -10.63 12.70 9.26
N ARG A 503 -9.49 12.95 9.92
CA ARG A 503 -8.83 14.26 9.92
C ARG A 503 -8.45 14.72 8.51
N GLN A 504 -7.91 13.82 7.68
CA GLN A 504 -7.56 14.14 6.30
C GLN A 504 -8.83 14.58 5.53
N LEU A 505 -9.93 13.84 5.68
CA LEU A 505 -11.21 14.17 5.05
C LEU A 505 -11.83 15.46 5.62
N GLU A 506 -11.71 15.74 6.91
CA GLU A 506 -12.15 17.02 7.52
C GLU A 506 -11.43 18.20 6.88
N ILE A 507 -10.11 18.10 6.69
CA ILE A 507 -9.30 19.12 6.02
C ILE A 507 -9.76 19.28 4.56
N MET A 508 -9.92 18.18 3.81
CA MET A 508 -10.42 18.23 2.44
C MET A 508 -11.81 18.90 2.38
N LYS A 509 -12.72 18.52 3.26
CA LYS A 509 -14.07 19.10 3.31
C LYS A 509 -14.03 20.60 3.61
N SER A 510 -13.16 21.03 4.53
CA SER A 510 -12.98 22.45 4.87
C SER A 510 -12.45 23.28 3.70
N MET A 511 -11.67 22.67 2.79
CA MET A 511 -11.22 23.27 1.54
C MET A 511 -12.36 23.41 0.50
N GLY A 512 -13.51 22.78 0.74
CA GLY A 512 -14.65 22.74 -0.19
C GLY A 512 -14.61 21.56 -1.14
N CYS A 513 -13.75 20.57 -0.89
CA CYS A 513 -13.75 19.28 -1.61
C CYS A 513 -15.06 18.53 -1.33
N ASN A 514 -15.59 17.87 -2.36
CA ASN A 514 -16.77 17.00 -2.24
C ASN A 514 -16.60 15.63 -2.89
N ALA A 515 -15.42 15.32 -3.43
CA ALA A 515 -15.16 14.05 -4.09
C ALA A 515 -13.72 13.58 -3.90
N ILE A 516 -13.53 12.27 -3.80
CA ILE A 516 -12.23 11.62 -3.64
C ILE A 516 -12.04 10.62 -4.79
N ARG A 517 -10.86 10.62 -5.40
CA ARG A 517 -10.38 9.51 -6.22
C ARG A 517 -9.32 8.74 -5.44
N THR A 518 -9.48 7.43 -5.32
CA THR A 518 -8.57 6.56 -4.55
C THR A 518 -7.38 6.12 -5.39
N SER A 519 -6.58 7.09 -5.81
CA SER A 519 -5.42 6.89 -6.69
C SER A 519 -4.38 5.96 -6.01
N HIS A 520 -4.06 4.78 -6.53
CA HIS A 520 -4.60 4.11 -7.72
C HIS A 520 -4.96 2.66 -7.39
N ASN A 521 -5.72 2.49 -6.30
CA ASN A 521 -5.97 1.19 -5.70
C ASN A 521 -7.19 1.20 -4.77
N PRO A 522 -7.77 0.02 -4.49
CA PRO A 522 -8.87 -0.11 -3.53
C PRO A 522 -8.49 0.54 -2.20
N PRO A 523 -9.34 1.42 -1.62
CA PRO A 523 -9.06 2.07 -0.36
C PRO A 523 -9.25 1.10 0.82
N ALA A 524 -8.91 1.56 2.03
CA ALA A 524 -9.34 0.88 3.24
C ALA A 524 -10.87 1.05 3.40
N PRO A 525 -11.61 0.03 3.87
CA PRO A 525 -13.06 0.16 4.08
C PRO A 525 -13.45 1.36 4.93
N GLU A 526 -12.60 1.73 5.90
CA GLU A 526 -12.81 2.87 6.79
C GLU A 526 -12.86 4.21 6.05
N LEU A 527 -12.16 4.36 4.92
CA LEU A 527 -12.25 5.56 4.09
C LEU A 527 -13.65 5.69 3.49
N LEU A 528 -14.20 4.59 2.96
CA LEU A 528 -15.52 4.58 2.32
C LEU A 528 -16.63 4.79 3.35
N ASP A 529 -16.52 4.15 4.51
CA ASP A 529 -17.36 4.38 5.68
C ASP A 529 -17.41 5.87 6.10
N LEU A 530 -16.25 6.53 6.11
CA LEU A 530 -16.15 7.96 6.41
C LEU A 530 -16.73 8.80 5.27
N CYS A 531 -16.44 8.48 4.01
CA CYS A 531 -17.01 9.16 2.85
C CYS A 531 -18.54 9.08 2.82
N ASP A 532 -19.12 7.94 3.19
CA ASP A 532 -20.56 7.76 3.34
C ASP A 532 -21.15 8.68 4.38
N ARG A 533 -20.58 8.70 5.60
CA ARG A 533 -21.08 9.49 6.75
C ARG A 533 -20.78 10.98 6.60
N MET A 534 -19.70 11.33 5.93
CA MET A 534 -19.28 12.71 5.73
C MET A 534 -19.81 13.29 4.43
N GLY A 535 -20.46 12.52 3.55
CA GLY A 535 -21.03 13.05 2.31
C GLY A 535 -19.97 13.45 1.28
N PHE A 536 -19.13 12.50 0.89
CA PHE A 536 -18.22 12.62 -0.26
C PHE A 536 -18.67 11.71 -1.41
N LEU A 537 -18.39 12.11 -2.65
CA LEU A 537 -18.43 11.23 -3.80
C LEU A 537 -17.10 10.48 -3.92
N VAL A 538 -17.11 9.24 -4.39
CA VAL A 538 -15.90 8.44 -4.56
C VAL A 538 -15.81 7.86 -5.97
N MET A 539 -14.64 8.04 -6.60
CA MET A 539 -14.17 7.22 -7.71
C MET A 539 -13.24 6.17 -7.11
N ASP A 540 -13.72 4.93 -7.03
CA ASP A 540 -12.98 3.81 -6.44
C ASP A 540 -12.17 3.12 -7.54
N GLU A 541 -10.85 3.16 -7.43
CA GLU A 541 -9.93 2.77 -8.50
C GLU A 541 -9.23 1.45 -8.20
N ALA A 542 -9.34 0.50 -9.12
CA ALA A 542 -8.83 -0.85 -8.91
C ALA A 542 -7.33 -0.98 -9.18
N PHE A 543 -6.80 -0.33 -10.23
CA PHE A 543 -5.47 -0.61 -10.75
C PHE A 543 -4.74 0.64 -11.25
N ASP A 544 -3.42 0.69 -11.02
CA ASP A 544 -2.52 1.64 -11.68
C ASP A 544 -1.96 1.12 -13.00
N GLU A 545 -1.77 -0.19 -13.12
CA GLU A 545 -1.17 -0.84 -14.28
C GLU A 545 -1.94 -2.12 -14.62
N TRP A 546 -1.88 -2.53 -15.89
CA TRP A 546 -2.41 -3.81 -16.33
C TRP A 546 -1.29 -4.81 -16.51
N LYS A 547 -1.06 -5.34 -17.72
CA LYS A 547 0.02 -6.32 -17.95
C LYS A 547 1.37 -5.64 -18.08
N MET A 548 1.40 -4.47 -18.70
CA MET A 548 2.62 -3.67 -18.85
C MET A 548 2.89 -2.94 -17.54
N SER A 549 3.82 -3.49 -16.77
CA SER A 549 4.24 -2.88 -15.51
C SER A 549 4.96 -1.56 -15.73
N LYS A 550 4.65 -0.59 -14.87
CA LYS A 550 5.32 0.71 -14.76
C LYS A 550 6.56 0.64 -13.85
N THR A 551 6.71 -0.44 -13.08
CA THR A 551 7.89 -0.71 -12.23
C THR A 551 8.38 -2.15 -12.43
N LEU A 552 9.66 -2.43 -12.14
CA LEU A 552 10.29 -3.72 -12.43
C LEU A 552 9.56 -4.92 -11.79
N TYR A 553 9.06 -4.75 -10.57
CA TYR A 553 8.35 -5.79 -9.81
C TYR A 553 6.91 -5.37 -9.47
N GLY A 554 6.31 -4.52 -10.31
CA GLY A 554 4.92 -4.08 -10.17
C GLY A 554 3.90 -5.22 -10.28
N TYR A 555 2.63 -4.90 -10.01
CA TYR A 555 1.53 -5.87 -10.02
C TYR A 555 1.28 -6.50 -11.39
N GLY A 556 1.70 -5.88 -12.49
CA GLY A 556 1.44 -6.35 -13.84
C GLY A 556 1.94 -7.77 -14.15
N ARG A 557 2.97 -8.24 -13.43
CA ARG A 557 3.44 -9.64 -13.46
C ARG A 557 2.42 -10.67 -12.94
N PHE A 558 1.40 -10.25 -12.20
CA PHE A 558 0.33 -11.08 -11.64
C PHE A 558 -1.02 -10.84 -12.31
N PHE A 559 -1.12 -9.83 -13.18
CA PHE A 559 -2.40 -9.30 -13.67
C PHE A 559 -3.26 -10.36 -14.37
N ASP A 560 -2.66 -11.21 -15.21
CA ASP A 560 -3.40 -12.21 -15.96
C ASP A 560 -4.13 -13.24 -15.08
N GLU A 561 -3.52 -13.62 -13.97
CA GLU A 561 -4.10 -14.57 -13.03
C GLU A 561 -5.04 -13.91 -12.02
N TRP A 562 -4.72 -12.68 -11.58
CA TRP A 562 -5.33 -12.09 -10.39
C TRP A 562 -6.31 -10.95 -10.65
N SER A 563 -6.25 -10.27 -11.80
CA SER A 563 -7.00 -9.02 -12.02
C SER A 563 -8.51 -9.20 -11.86
N GLU A 564 -9.07 -10.31 -12.35
CA GLU A 564 -10.51 -10.55 -12.23
C GLU A 564 -10.91 -10.76 -10.77
N ARG A 565 -10.15 -11.56 -10.03
CA ARG A 565 -10.44 -11.83 -8.63
C ARG A 565 -10.33 -10.55 -7.80
N ASP A 566 -9.27 -9.78 -7.99
CA ASP A 566 -9.05 -8.53 -7.25
C ASP A 566 -10.12 -7.47 -7.57
N LEU A 567 -10.52 -7.35 -8.84
CA LEU A 567 -11.58 -6.43 -9.25
C LEU A 567 -12.95 -6.83 -8.67
N ARG A 568 -13.32 -8.11 -8.78
CA ARG A 568 -14.58 -8.62 -8.20
C ARG A 568 -14.61 -8.48 -6.69
N ASP A 569 -13.49 -8.74 -6.02
CA ASP A 569 -13.40 -8.66 -4.56
C ASP A 569 -13.53 -7.21 -4.06
N MET A 570 -12.90 -6.23 -4.75
CA MET A 570 -13.12 -4.80 -4.49
C MET A 570 -14.62 -4.44 -4.60
N ILE A 571 -15.24 -4.73 -5.75
CA ILE A 571 -16.63 -4.33 -6.01
C ILE A 571 -17.57 -5.01 -5.02
N ARG A 572 -17.39 -6.30 -4.73
CA ARG A 572 -18.25 -7.02 -3.77
C ARG A 572 -18.17 -6.43 -2.37
N ARG A 573 -16.96 -6.08 -1.91
CA ARG A 573 -16.72 -5.42 -0.63
C ARG A 573 -17.44 -4.07 -0.58
N ASP A 574 -17.37 -3.30 -1.66
CA ASP A 574 -17.63 -1.87 -1.62
C ASP A 574 -18.97 -1.41 -2.22
N ARG A 575 -19.66 -2.25 -3.02
CA ARG A 575 -20.86 -1.90 -3.80
C ARG A 575 -22.06 -1.36 -3.01
N ASN A 576 -22.09 -1.49 -1.69
CA ASN A 576 -23.17 -0.96 -0.86
C ASN A 576 -22.92 0.50 -0.43
N HIS A 577 -21.71 1.03 -0.57
CA HIS A 577 -21.36 2.40 -0.19
C HIS A 577 -22.05 3.44 -1.10
N PRO A 578 -22.95 4.31 -0.58
CA PRO A 578 -23.54 5.39 -1.36
C PRO A 578 -22.52 6.44 -1.84
N CYS A 579 -21.34 6.57 -1.22
CA CYS A 579 -20.34 7.52 -1.70
C CYS A 579 -19.83 7.19 -3.11
N ILE A 580 -19.72 5.91 -3.47
CA ILE A 580 -19.10 5.49 -4.73
C ILE A 580 -20.00 5.79 -5.92
N ILE A 581 -19.49 6.55 -6.89
CA ILE A 581 -20.21 6.91 -8.13
C ILE A 581 -19.53 6.39 -9.40
N LEU A 582 -18.29 5.92 -9.32
CA LEU A 582 -17.51 5.41 -10.45
C LEU A 582 -16.62 4.26 -9.99
N TRP A 583 -16.56 3.21 -10.80
CA TRP A 583 -15.53 2.17 -10.72
C TRP A 583 -14.43 2.48 -11.74
N SER A 584 -13.22 2.82 -11.30
CA SER A 584 -12.08 3.07 -12.20
C SER A 584 -11.26 1.80 -12.40
N ILE A 585 -11.13 1.33 -13.64
CA ILE A 585 -10.43 0.08 -13.98
C ILE A 585 -8.94 0.27 -14.30
N GLY A 586 -8.43 1.51 -14.26
CA GLY A 586 -7.06 1.77 -14.66
C GLY A 586 -6.68 3.24 -14.65
N ASN A 587 -5.41 3.53 -14.35
CA ASN A 587 -4.81 4.85 -14.43
C ASN A 587 -3.66 4.87 -15.44
N GLU A 588 -3.67 5.79 -16.40
CA GLU A 588 -2.58 6.01 -17.36
C GLU A 588 -2.03 4.70 -17.93
N ILE A 589 -2.95 3.81 -18.32
CA ILE A 589 -2.64 2.45 -18.72
C ILE A 589 -1.72 2.48 -19.96
N PRO A 590 -0.51 1.92 -19.90
CA PRO A 590 0.40 1.94 -21.05
C PRO A 590 -0.22 1.30 -22.31
N GLU A 591 -1.08 0.30 -22.14
CA GLU A 591 -1.78 -0.43 -23.21
C GLU A 591 -2.80 0.40 -23.99
N GLN A 592 -3.13 1.64 -23.58
CA GLN A 592 -4.13 2.51 -24.25
C GLN A 592 -3.90 2.67 -25.76
N ASN A 593 -2.65 2.62 -26.21
CA ASN A 593 -2.25 2.76 -27.61
C ASN A 593 -2.06 1.43 -28.35
N SER A 594 -2.31 0.29 -27.68
CA SER A 594 -2.14 -1.04 -28.26
C SER A 594 -3.38 -1.51 -29.03
N GLU A 595 -3.21 -2.49 -29.92
CA GLU A 595 -4.32 -3.11 -30.65
C GLU A 595 -5.30 -3.86 -29.72
N ASN A 596 -4.84 -4.32 -28.56
CA ASN A 596 -5.65 -5.06 -27.58
C ASN A 596 -6.30 -4.16 -26.52
N ALA A 597 -6.10 -2.83 -26.60
CA ALA A 597 -6.58 -1.86 -25.61
C ALA A 597 -8.08 -2.01 -25.32
N TYR A 598 -8.92 -2.03 -26.37
CA TYR A 598 -10.36 -2.20 -26.24
C TYR A 598 -10.74 -3.53 -25.58
N LYS A 599 -10.15 -4.65 -26.01
CA LYS A 599 -10.51 -5.98 -25.49
C LYS A 599 -10.23 -6.09 -24.00
N MET A 600 -9.10 -5.55 -23.53
CA MET A 600 -8.76 -5.58 -22.12
C MET A 600 -9.67 -4.64 -21.31
N ALA A 601 -9.86 -3.39 -21.77
CA ALA A 601 -10.77 -2.44 -21.13
C ALA A 601 -12.18 -3.01 -21.02
N LYS A 602 -12.69 -3.60 -22.10
CA LYS A 602 -14.02 -4.22 -22.17
C LYS A 602 -14.16 -5.40 -21.21
N ARG A 603 -13.14 -6.26 -21.11
CA ARG A 603 -13.13 -7.37 -20.13
C ARG A 603 -13.32 -6.87 -18.70
N LEU A 604 -12.57 -5.84 -18.31
CA LEU A 604 -12.65 -5.28 -16.95
C LEU A 604 -13.97 -4.54 -16.73
N ALA A 605 -14.45 -3.77 -17.73
CA ALA A 605 -15.74 -3.11 -17.65
C ALA A 605 -16.90 -4.11 -17.53
N ASP A 606 -16.85 -5.23 -18.25
CA ASP A 606 -17.85 -6.30 -18.16
C ASP A 606 -17.87 -6.91 -16.75
N ILE A 607 -16.70 -7.18 -16.15
CA ILE A 607 -16.61 -7.63 -14.77
C ILE A 607 -17.28 -6.62 -13.81
N CYS A 608 -17.03 -5.33 -14.01
CA CYS A 608 -17.68 -4.29 -13.21
C CYS A 608 -19.20 -4.33 -13.34
N HIS A 609 -19.73 -4.39 -14.58
CA HIS A 609 -21.17 -4.41 -14.82
C HIS A 609 -21.84 -5.71 -14.33
N GLU A 610 -21.13 -6.84 -14.35
CA GLU A 610 -21.59 -8.10 -13.78
C GLU A 610 -21.72 -8.06 -12.26
N GLU A 611 -20.78 -7.41 -11.55
CA GLU A 611 -20.80 -7.32 -10.09
C GLU A 611 -21.67 -6.15 -9.58
N ASP A 612 -21.71 -5.04 -10.32
CA ASP A 612 -22.48 -3.83 -10.04
C ASP A 612 -22.85 -3.07 -11.32
N SER A 613 -24.08 -3.30 -11.81
CA SER A 613 -24.65 -2.56 -12.94
C SER A 613 -25.21 -1.18 -12.58
N THR A 614 -25.10 -0.73 -11.32
CA THR A 614 -25.71 0.53 -10.85
C THR A 614 -24.76 1.73 -10.91
N ARG A 615 -23.48 1.49 -11.21
CA ARG A 615 -22.45 2.52 -11.28
C ARG A 615 -21.68 2.45 -12.60
N PRO A 616 -21.40 3.61 -13.23
CA PRO A 616 -20.59 3.66 -14.43
C PRO A 616 -19.14 3.24 -14.19
N VAL A 617 -18.55 2.64 -15.23
CA VAL A 617 -17.14 2.30 -15.31
C VAL A 617 -16.35 3.43 -15.96
N THR A 618 -15.17 3.72 -15.43
CA THR A 618 -14.24 4.72 -15.96
C THR A 618 -12.81 4.22 -15.97
N SER A 619 -11.93 5.00 -16.59
CA SER A 619 -10.48 4.87 -16.49
C SER A 619 -9.86 6.24 -16.73
N ALA A 620 -8.76 6.51 -16.04
CA ALA A 620 -8.03 7.76 -16.10
C ALA A 620 -7.04 7.78 -17.28
N CYS A 621 -7.42 8.38 -18.40
CA CYS A 621 -6.67 8.36 -19.66
C CYS A 621 -5.78 9.60 -19.81
N ASN A 622 -4.46 9.41 -19.89
CA ASN A 622 -3.49 10.45 -20.25
C ASN A 622 -3.26 10.59 -21.77
N LEU A 623 -3.68 9.60 -22.57
CA LEU A 623 -3.59 9.61 -24.04
C LEU A 623 -4.98 9.53 -24.70
N PRO A 624 -5.86 10.54 -24.50
CA PRO A 624 -7.26 10.46 -24.94
C PRO A 624 -7.44 10.24 -26.44
N GLU A 625 -6.59 10.81 -27.29
CA GLU A 625 -6.64 10.56 -28.73
C GLU A 625 -6.35 9.10 -29.08
N SER A 626 -5.36 8.50 -28.42
CA SER A 626 -5.05 7.07 -28.59
C SER A 626 -6.18 6.21 -28.07
N ALA A 627 -6.73 6.54 -26.90
CA ALA A 627 -7.84 5.82 -26.31
C ALA A 627 -9.10 5.81 -27.20
N VAL A 628 -9.36 6.92 -27.91
CA VAL A 628 -10.44 6.96 -28.91
C VAL A 628 -10.08 6.13 -30.14
N LYS A 629 -8.86 6.27 -30.67
CA LYS A 629 -8.41 5.56 -31.88
C LYS A 629 -8.42 4.04 -31.72
N THR A 630 -8.00 3.53 -30.57
CA THR A 630 -7.94 2.08 -30.28
C THR A 630 -9.27 1.51 -29.80
N GLY A 631 -10.29 2.34 -29.63
CA GLY A 631 -11.58 1.95 -29.08
C GLY A 631 -11.60 1.77 -27.57
N TYR A 632 -10.47 1.95 -26.86
CA TYR A 632 -10.39 1.89 -25.39
C TYR A 632 -11.47 2.75 -24.72
N ALA A 633 -11.65 3.99 -25.18
CA ALA A 633 -12.65 4.92 -24.66
C ALA A 633 -14.10 4.40 -24.81
N ASN A 634 -14.35 3.58 -25.84
CA ASN A 634 -15.68 3.02 -26.12
C ASN A 634 -16.06 1.87 -25.18
N ALA A 635 -15.11 1.32 -24.42
CA ALA A 635 -15.38 0.34 -23.38
C ALA A 635 -15.83 0.98 -22.05
N LEU A 636 -15.76 2.30 -21.92
CA LEU A 636 -16.03 3.04 -20.68
C LEU A 636 -17.39 3.74 -20.74
N ASP A 637 -18.10 3.79 -19.61
CA ASP A 637 -19.33 4.58 -19.49
C ASP A 637 -19.03 6.07 -19.34
N VAL A 638 -17.93 6.39 -18.65
CA VAL A 638 -17.41 7.75 -18.46
C VAL A 638 -15.91 7.74 -18.73
N VAL A 639 -15.43 8.61 -19.61
CA VAL A 639 -14.01 8.72 -19.95
C VAL A 639 -13.32 9.71 -19.00
N GLY A 640 -12.35 9.23 -18.23
CA GLY A 640 -11.48 10.06 -17.40
C GLY A 640 -10.35 10.66 -18.22
N LEU A 641 -10.08 11.94 -18.04
CA LEU A 641 -8.99 12.67 -18.70
C LEU A 641 -7.95 13.11 -17.67
N ASN A 642 -6.71 12.63 -17.82
CA ASN A 642 -5.56 13.09 -17.06
C ASN A 642 -4.87 14.23 -17.81
N TYR A 643 -4.75 15.39 -17.16
CA TYR A 643 -4.00 16.58 -17.61
C TYR A 643 -4.37 17.15 -18.99
N ASN A 644 -5.46 16.66 -19.60
CA ASN A 644 -5.79 16.97 -20.99
C ASN A 644 -6.99 17.91 -21.11
N ILE A 645 -6.85 19.14 -20.58
CA ILE A 645 -7.91 20.15 -20.57
C ILE A 645 -8.38 20.50 -22.00
N SER A 646 -7.47 20.49 -22.99
CA SER A 646 -7.81 20.76 -24.39
C SER A 646 -8.75 19.71 -24.99
N SER A 647 -8.60 18.43 -24.64
CA SER A 647 -9.46 17.35 -25.14
C SER A 647 -10.92 17.47 -24.70
N TYR A 648 -11.24 18.24 -23.65
CA TYR A 648 -12.63 18.47 -23.28
C TYR A 648 -13.42 19.11 -24.42
N GLN A 649 -12.82 20.07 -25.13
CA GLN A 649 -13.52 20.76 -26.21
C GLN A 649 -13.81 19.83 -27.39
N THR A 650 -12.89 18.92 -27.70
CA THR A 650 -12.98 18.01 -28.86
C THR A 650 -13.84 16.77 -28.59
N LEU A 651 -13.93 16.34 -27.32
CA LEU A 651 -14.68 15.14 -26.90
C LEU A 651 -16.05 15.45 -26.29
N LYS A 652 -16.34 16.72 -25.93
CA LYS A 652 -17.65 17.13 -25.43
C LYS A 652 -18.77 16.74 -26.40
N GLY A 653 -19.83 16.14 -25.88
CA GLY A 653 -20.97 15.65 -26.67
C GLY A 653 -20.73 14.32 -27.38
N LYS A 654 -19.50 13.78 -27.38
CA LYS A 654 -19.18 12.44 -27.91
C LYS A 654 -19.09 11.39 -26.80
N PHE A 655 -18.57 11.79 -25.65
CA PHE A 655 -18.43 10.95 -24.46
C PHE A 655 -18.93 11.70 -23.23
N LYS A 656 -19.29 10.96 -22.18
CA LYS A 656 -19.40 11.50 -20.82
C LYS A 656 -17.97 11.64 -20.29
N LEU A 657 -17.62 12.81 -19.76
CA LEU A 657 -16.24 13.15 -19.41
C LEU A 657 -16.10 13.51 -17.94
N ILE A 658 -14.94 13.21 -17.36
CA ILE A 658 -14.50 13.69 -16.05
C ILE A 658 -13.00 13.97 -16.09
N GLY A 659 -12.56 14.98 -15.33
CA GLY A 659 -11.13 15.19 -15.07
C GLY A 659 -10.69 14.25 -13.97
N SER A 660 -10.06 13.14 -14.35
CA SER A 660 -9.63 12.11 -13.41
C SER A 660 -8.35 12.48 -12.68
N GLU A 661 -7.49 13.30 -13.31
CA GLU A 661 -6.29 13.86 -12.71
C GLU A 661 -5.99 15.22 -13.35
N THR A 662 -5.73 16.24 -12.54
CA THR A 662 -5.50 17.61 -13.02
C THR A 662 -4.49 18.33 -12.13
N SER A 663 -3.96 19.45 -12.62
CA SER A 663 -3.00 20.31 -11.93
C SER A 663 -1.58 19.73 -11.82
N SER A 664 -1.30 18.87 -10.83
CA SER A 664 0.07 18.49 -10.43
C SER A 664 1.01 19.67 -10.19
N ALA A 665 0.46 20.70 -9.58
CA ALA A 665 1.18 21.83 -9.04
C ALA A 665 2.08 21.36 -7.86
N VAL A 666 3.39 21.64 -7.92
CA VAL A 666 4.39 21.29 -6.89
C VAL A 666 4.81 22.53 -6.10
N SER A 667 4.73 22.47 -4.77
CA SER A 667 5.10 23.58 -3.87
C SER A 667 5.63 23.09 -2.52
N THR A 668 6.45 23.92 -1.87
CA THR A 668 6.86 23.79 -0.47
C THR A 668 6.07 24.79 0.36
N ARG A 669 5.38 24.32 1.41
CA ARG A 669 4.58 25.18 2.29
C ARG A 669 5.46 26.20 3.02
N GLY A 670 5.16 27.48 2.85
CA GLY A 670 5.83 28.56 3.56
C GLY A 670 7.22 28.92 3.02
N GLU A 671 7.62 28.33 1.89
CA GLU A 671 8.83 28.74 1.18
C GLU A 671 8.49 29.81 0.16
N TYR A 672 9.15 30.95 0.30
CA TYR A 672 9.00 32.07 -0.62
C TYR A 672 10.41 32.51 -0.99
N ASN A 673 10.89 32.11 -2.17
CA ASN A 673 12.21 32.50 -2.67
C ASN A 673 12.23 34.01 -3.03
N LEU A 674 11.94 34.86 -2.06
CA LEU A 674 11.78 36.30 -2.19
C LEU A 674 13.08 36.99 -1.79
N VAL A 675 13.67 37.73 -2.72
CA VAL A 675 14.87 38.54 -2.49
C VAL A 675 14.59 39.98 -2.81
N LEU A 676 15.10 40.87 -1.96
CA LEU A 676 14.97 42.31 -2.10
C LEU A 676 16.06 42.81 -3.07
N ASP A 677 15.66 43.33 -4.22
CA ASP A 677 16.54 43.98 -5.20
C ASP A 677 16.17 45.46 -5.33
N GLY A 678 16.94 46.31 -4.67
CA GLY A 678 16.58 47.72 -4.43
C GLY A 678 15.33 47.83 -3.56
N ASP A 679 14.31 48.55 -4.06
CA ASP A 679 12.99 48.68 -3.42
C ASP A 679 11.98 47.64 -3.95
N THR A 680 12.43 46.66 -4.75
CA THR A 680 11.56 45.67 -5.41
C THR A 680 11.78 44.27 -4.83
N LEU A 681 10.70 43.62 -4.38
CA LEU A 681 10.68 42.19 -4.07
C LEU A 681 10.68 41.39 -5.38
N LYS A 682 11.68 40.53 -5.57
CA LYS A 682 11.80 39.61 -6.73
C LYS A 682 11.78 38.17 -6.26
N ILE A 683 11.27 37.27 -7.11
CA ILE A 683 11.42 35.82 -6.89
C ILE A 683 12.78 35.41 -7.45
N GLU A 684 13.71 35.01 -6.58
CA GLU A 684 14.99 34.45 -6.99
C GLU A 684 14.85 32.94 -7.24
N LYS A 685 15.38 32.45 -8.36
CA LYS A 685 15.32 31.03 -8.74
C LYS A 685 16.55 30.26 -8.23
N GLU A 686 17.02 30.53 -7.01
CA GLU A 686 18.09 29.71 -6.46
C GLU A 686 17.58 28.30 -6.14
N LEU A 687 18.42 27.31 -6.51
CA LEU A 687 18.16 25.87 -6.41
C LEU A 687 18.37 25.38 -4.97
N ASN A 688 17.59 25.85 -4.00
CA ASN A 688 17.60 25.29 -2.63
C ASN A 688 16.77 23.99 -2.53
N ASN A 689 16.50 23.32 -3.66
CA ASN A 689 15.62 22.15 -3.79
C ASN A 689 14.20 22.37 -3.23
N GLN A 690 13.76 23.62 -3.06
CA GLN A 690 12.41 23.97 -2.63
C GLN A 690 11.63 24.64 -3.77
N CYS A 691 10.31 24.45 -3.79
CA CYS A 691 9.41 25.09 -4.73
C CYS A 691 8.62 26.20 -4.03
N THR A 692 8.53 27.39 -4.63
CA THR A 692 7.76 28.51 -4.07
C THR A 692 6.33 28.11 -3.74
N SER A 693 5.87 28.50 -2.56
CA SER A 693 4.53 28.26 -2.05
C SER A 693 3.45 28.99 -2.86
N TYR A 694 2.27 28.36 -3.02
CA TYR A 694 1.18 28.89 -3.85
C TYR A 694 0.33 29.98 -3.20
N ASP A 695 0.45 30.18 -1.89
CA ASP A 695 -0.32 31.17 -1.12
C ASP A 695 0.14 32.63 -1.33
N ILE A 696 1.10 32.86 -2.25
CA ILE A 696 1.48 34.19 -2.75
C ILE A 696 0.70 34.63 -4.01
N VAL A 697 -0.05 33.74 -4.66
CA VAL A 697 -0.76 34.04 -5.92
C VAL A 697 -2.19 34.54 -5.69
#